data_AF-A0A642VE30-F1
#
_entry.id   AF-A0A642VE30-F1
#
_cell.length_a   1.000
_cell.length_b   1.000
_cell.length_c   1.000
_cell.angle_alpha   90.00
_cell.angle_beta   90.00
_cell.angle_gamma   90.00
#
_symmetry.space_group_name_H-M   'P 1'
#
loop_
_entity.id
_entity.type
_entity.pdbx_description
1 polymer ?
#
loop_
_entity_poly.entity_id
_entity_poly.type
_entity_poly.pdbx_seq_one_letter_code
_entity_poly.pdbx_strand_id
1 'polypeptide(L)'
;MAGSHRATLKKGHKAFKSRHATKNALKVRNKGKIEKDAGEKVKKAKAAQKIKAGTKQSKMNRKNTANQLKSNKVTEVLENRKLFDGRHGAPKIVALVPLTDDCDPVPIISAINKSVDVEDLVPNPGVLDVSVDRFKQKLKYIIPPKNFMAILDAAKVADFVVFALSPTTEVDEFGELLIRSIESQGVSNCIPVISHLNQIVGVKQQNDIRGSLLSFFKHFFPATEKIYSAETNSEALNVARFLCQKFPQGVSWRDSRAYVFGDQVFFDEQNQTLVVEGIARGRGFNADRLVHIPGFGDYQLDHIETAISSIKKNANSMDTTDDENPISRPTENQESLDELGPEPPVNEEDDDEMMSDDESLGNDDTEEVKKSVDPRDRKRKIPKGMSEYQASWIVDDEDLVNSDEEEDEEEDEEMDDNGEGDFGESKRVTFSETATEMGDDARSEMFNDLPEEEEARQLREFRERARDDLEFPDEIELHPNESGKERLRRYRGLKNLRAATWGYDELDDRAPEEWRRLARVSNFKATRNRVMKEAIAESQVQAGALIRLHIRAPAHVLQAVSPGRPLVVYSLLHHEHQLSVMNLSILPNTEYDEPVKSKEPLIMQCGPRRLVIRPLFSQMGSNASNDVYKFERFLQPGRASTATIIAPLMFGNVPVTYFKQTQDKLELVGSGSVMDANFKRILAKRAILTGHPFKIHKRLITIRYMFFNREDIDHFKTVPLFTNNGRSGYIKEGLGTHGYFKATFDGKITSQETVAMALYKRVWPRPSMQFTGGW
;
A
#
# COMPACT_ATOMS: atom_id res chain seq x y z
N MET A 1 71.60 -10.32 44.62
CA MET A 1 71.32 -9.40 45.76
C MET A 1 69.90 -9.73 46.22
N ALA A 2 69.74 -10.44 47.34
CA ALA A 2 69.82 -9.96 48.72
C ALA A 2 68.50 -9.29 49.16
N GLY A 3 67.82 -9.85 50.17
CA GLY A 3 66.50 -9.34 50.61
C GLY A 3 65.56 -10.37 51.26
N SER A 4 66.06 -11.29 52.09
CA SER A 4 65.20 -11.98 53.06
C SER A 4 65.03 -11.09 54.30
N HIS A 5 63.85 -11.06 54.91
CA HIS A 5 63.66 -11.08 56.38
C HIS A 5 62.18 -11.21 56.75
N ARG A 6 61.92 -11.75 57.94
CA ARG A 6 60.60 -12.15 58.45
C ARG A 6 60.48 -11.78 59.93
N ALA A 7 59.37 -11.14 60.33
CA ALA A 7 58.85 -11.08 61.69
C ALA A 7 57.32 -10.85 61.59
N THR A 8 56.39 -11.65 62.13
CA THR A 8 56.11 -12.04 63.55
C THR A 8 55.78 -10.84 64.44
N LEU A 9 54.77 -10.81 65.31
CA LEU A 9 53.70 -11.74 65.76
C LEU A 9 52.60 -10.86 66.42
N LYS A 10 51.35 -11.29 66.62
CA LYS A 10 50.93 -12.02 67.83
C LYS A 10 49.61 -12.76 67.65
N LYS A 11 49.60 -13.99 68.19
CA LYS A 11 48.49 -14.96 68.20
C LYS A 11 47.36 -14.52 69.13
N GLY A 12 46.11 -14.73 68.71
CA GLY A 12 45.02 -15.15 69.61
C GLY A 12 44.96 -16.68 69.63
N HIS A 13 44.69 -17.29 70.80
CA HIS A 13 44.83 -18.74 70.98
C HIS A 13 43.81 -19.57 70.18
N LYS A 14 44.28 -20.69 69.60
CA LYS A 14 43.40 -21.78 69.18
C LYS A 14 42.99 -22.59 70.41
N ALA A 15 41.70 -22.70 70.68
CA ALA A 15 41.17 -23.75 71.54
C ALA A 15 41.29 -25.12 70.85
N PHE A 16 41.45 -26.19 71.63
CA PHE A 16 41.71 -27.53 71.13
C PHE A 16 40.54 -28.11 70.33
N LYS A 17 40.83 -28.93 69.31
CA LYS A 17 39.80 -29.66 68.55
C LYS A 17 39.16 -30.74 69.42
N SER A 18 37.86 -30.61 69.72
CA SER A 18 37.06 -31.75 70.15
C SER A 18 36.66 -32.63 68.95
N ARG A 19 36.50 -33.93 69.18
CA ARG A 19 36.37 -34.97 68.14
C ARG A 19 35.07 -34.83 67.33
N HIS A 20 35.23 -34.88 66.00
CA HIS A 20 34.26 -35.31 64.98
C HIS A 20 32.77 -35.39 65.37
N ALA A 21 32.07 -34.25 65.36
CA ALA A 21 30.63 -34.26 65.08
C ALA A 21 30.43 -34.45 63.56
N THR A 22 29.82 -35.55 63.14
CA THR A 22 29.53 -35.80 61.71
C THR A 22 28.47 -34.82 61.19
N LYS A 23 28.49 -34.52 59.88
CA LYS A 23 27.50 -33.59 59.26
C LYS A 23 26.05 -33.98 59.52
N ASN A 24 25.76 -35.26 59.78
CA ASN A 24 24.43 -35.74 60.14
C ASN A 24 24.01 -35.33 61.56
N ALA A 25 24.90 -35.30 62.55
CA ALA A 25 24.58 -34.87 63.90
C ALA A 25 24.15 -33.38 63.94
N LEU A 26 24.85 -32.52 63.19
CA LEU A 26 24.48 -31.11 63.01
C LEU A 26 23.17 -30.94 62.24
N LYS A 27 22.90 -31.78 61.23
CA LYS A 27 21.60 -31.80 60.54
C LYS A 27 20.47 -32.18 61.49
N VAL A 28 20.61 -33.25 62.28
CA VAL A 28 19.58 -33.71 63.23
C VAL A 28 19.27 -32.63 64.27
N ARG A 29 20.30 -31.97 64.83
CA ARG A 29 20.11 -30.87 65.80
C ARG A 29 19.34 -29.66 65.24
N ASN A 30 19.37 -29.46 63.92
CA ASN A 30 18.66 -28.37 63.24
C ASN A 30 17.33 -28.82 62.61
N LYS A 31 17.04 -30.13 62.51
CA LYS A 31 15.85 -30.66 61.79
C LYS A 31 14.55 -30.67 62.62
N GLY A 32 14.49 -29.90 63.71
CA GLY A 32 13.36 -29.87 64.65
C GLY A 32 13.07 -28.51 65.28
N LYS A 33 13.73 -27.42 64.85
CA LYS A 33 13.39 -26.06 65.27
C LYS A 33 12.48 -25.40 64.23
N ILE A 34 11.20 -25.35 64.53
CA ILE A 34 10.22 -24.51 63.83
C ILE A 34 10.30 -23.13 64.50
N GLU A 35 10.90 -22.15 63.83
CA GLU A 35 10.84 -20.76 64.27
C GLU A 35 9.42 -20.23 63.99
N LYS A 36 8.65 -20.02 65.07
CA LYS A 36 7.33 -19.38 65.04
C LYS A 36 7.48 -17.86 64.99
N ASP A 37 7.90 -17.32 63.84
CA ASP A 37 7.97 -15.87 63.65
C ASP A 37 6.64 -15.31 63.14
N ALA A 38 5.81 -14.87 64.09
CA ALA A 38 4.65 -14.01 63.84
C ALA A 38 5.13 -12.63 63.39
N GLY A 39 5.29 -12.44 62.07
CA GLY A 39 5.80 -11.20 61.47
C GLY A 39 5.37 -10.99 60.02
N GLU A 40 4.24 -11.57 59.63
CA GLU A 40 3.81 -11.66 58.25
C GLU A 40 2.94 -10.46 57.83
N LYS A 41 3.55 -9.47 57.16
CA LYS A 41 2.93 -8.68 56.04
C LYS A 41 3.88 -7.67 55.37
N VAL A 42 4.83 -7.06 56.10
CA VAL A 42 5.61 -5.91 55.57
C VAL A 42 6.89 -6.28 54.79
N LYS A 43 7.49 -7.47 55.02
CA LYS A 43 8.77 -7.85 54.37
C LYS A 43 8.63 -8.53 52.99
N LYS A 44 7.42 -8.94 52.55
CA LYS A 44 7.24 -9.66 51.27
C LYS A 44 7.51 -8.79 50.02
N ALA A 45 7.21 -7.49 50.07
CA ALA A 45 7.40 -6.58 48.91
C ALA A 45 8.88 -6.41 48.51
N LYS A 46 9.77 -6.11 49.48
CA LYS A 46 11.21 -5.86 49.19
C LYS A 46 12.03 -7.14 48.95
N ALA A 47 11.54 -8.30 49.40
CA ALA A 47 12.16 -9.59 49.07
C ALA A 47 11.87 -10.03 47.62
N ALA A 48 10.65 -9.78 47.12
CA ALA A 48 10.23 -10.17 45.77
C ALA A 48 11.04 -9.46 44.66
N GLN A 49 11.46 -8.20 44.87
CA GLN A 49 12.27 -7.46 43.89
C GLN A 49 13.74 -7.93 43.82
N LYS A 50 14.35 -8.38 44.92
CA LYS A 50 15.77 -8.82 44.92
C LYS A 50 16.00 -10.26 44.45
N ILE A 51 14.97 -11.10 44.38
CA ILE A 51 15.10 -12.50 43.89
C ILE A 51 15.15 -12.57 42.35
N LYS A 52 14.55 -11.61 41.63
CA LYS A 52 14.43 -11.63 40.15
C LYS A 52 15.74 -11.43 39.38
N ALA A 53 16.78 -10.84 39.98
CA ALA A 53 18.02 -10.47 39.28
C ALA A 53 19.20 -11.47 39.43
N GLY A 54 19.06 -12.51 40.28
CA GLY A 54 20.20 -13.31 40.74
C GLY A 54 20.06 -14.84 40.66
N THR A 55 18.97 -15.36 40.09
CA THR A 55 18.79 -16.81 40.00
C THR A 55 19.67 -17.39 38.90
N LYS A 56 20.92 -17.75 39.25
CA LYS A 56 21.71 -18.72 38.47
C LYS A 56 20.89 -19.99 38.37
N GLN A 57 20.19 -20.19 37.25
CA GLN A 57 19.34 -21.36 37.05
C GLN A 57 20.18 -22.61 37.30
N SER A 58 19.75 -23.44 38.26
CA SER A 58 20.35 -24.75 38.49
C SER A 58 20.42 -25.49 37.15
N LYS A 59 21.48 -26.29 36.92
CA LYS A 59 21.60 -27.13 35.70
C LYS A 59 20.32 -27.96 35.47
N MET A 60 19.67 -28.38 36.56
CA MET A 60 18.38 -29.08 36.55
C MET A 60 17.23 -28.18 36.07
N ASN A 61 17.13 -26.94 36.56
CA ASN A 61 16.10 -25.99 36.13
C ASN A 61 16.28 -25.62 34.65
N ARG A 62 17.52 -25.42 34.18
CA ARG A 62 17.80 -25.18 32.76
C ARG A 62 17.44 -26.39 31.87
N LYS A 63 17.63 -27.62 32.38
CA LYS A 63 17.19 -28.84 31.69
C LYS A 63 15.67 -28.97 31.68
N ASN A 64 14.99 -28.64 32.78
CA ASN A 64 13.54 -28.71 32.89
C ASN A 64 12.86 -27.66 32.02
N THR A 65 13.33 -26.40 31.99
CA THR A 65 12.79 -25.38 31.07
C THR A 65 13.05 -25.74 29.61
N ALA A 66 14.23 -26.28 29.27
CA ALA A 66 14.49 -26.80 27.92
C ALA A 66 13.57 -27.98 27.54
N ASN A 67 13.29 -28.89 28.49
CA ASN A 67 12.34 -29.99 28.28
C ASN A 67 10.90 -29.51 28.12
N GLN A 68 10.46 -28.51 28.89
CA GLN A 68 9.13 -27.87 28.76
C GLN A 68 9.00 -27.14 27.42
N LEU A 69 10.00 -26.36 27.02
CA LEU A 69 10.02 -25.73 25.70
C LEU A 69 10.04 -26.77 24.56
N LYS A 70 10.71 -27.91 24.77
CA LYS A 70 10.66 -29.03 23.81
C LYS A 70 9.28 -29.69 23.77
N SER A 71 8.65 -29.99 24.91
CA SER A 71 7.31 -30.60 24.93
C SER A 71 6.28 -29.70 24.26
N ASN A 72 6.30 -28.40 24.57
CA ASN A 72 5.35 -27.43 24.02
C ASN A 72 5.52 -27.28 22.49
N LYS A 73 6.77 -27.26 21.99
CA LYS A 73 7.02 -27.28 20.54
C LYS A 73 6.60 -28.59 19.88
N VAL A 74 6.69 -29.72 20.58
CA VAL A 74 6.23 -31.02 20.07
C VAL A 74 4.70 -31.06 20.01
N THR A 75 3.98 -30.56 21.02
CA THR A 75 2.51 -30.48 20.97
C THR A 75 2.04 -29.52 19.88
N GLU A 76 2.65 -28.33 19.78
CA GLU A 76 2.37 -27.35 18.70
C GLU A 76 2.59 -27.94 17.30
N VAL A 77 3.68 -28.69 17.09
CA VAL A 77 3.94 -29.36 15.80
C VAL A 77 2.96 -30.51 15.54
N LEU A 78 2.50 -31.23 16.57
CA LEU A 78 1.50 -32.30 16.43
C LEU A 78 0.11 -31.72 16.13
N GLU A 79 -0.29 -30.63 16.80
CA GLU A 79 -1.55 -29.92 16.56
C GLU A 79 -1.62 -29.40 15.12
N ASN A 80 -0.56 -28.73 14.64
CA ASN A 80 -0.48 -28.28 13.26
C ASN A 80 -0.54 -29.44 12.24
N ARG A 81 0.09 -30.59 12.54
CA ARG A 81 0.07 -31.79 11.67
C ARG A 81 -1.27 -32.52 11.67
N LYS A 82 -2.06 -32.42 12.74
CA LYS A 82 -3.33 -33.14 12.94
C LYS A 82 -4.34 -32.94 11.81
N LEU A 83 -4.29 -31.81 11.10
CA LEU A 83 -5.15 -31.54 9.93
C LEU A 83 -4.95 -32.55 8.80
N PHE A 84 -3.71 -33.01 8.58
CA PHE A 84 -3.35 -33.93 7.50
C PHE A 84 -3.09 -35.36 7.98
N ASP A 85 -2.89 -35.59 9.28
CA ASP A 85 -2.45 -36.89 9.80
C ASP A 85 -3.56 -37.96 9.80
N GLY A 86 -3.19 -39.21 9.50
CA GLY A 86 -4.07 -40.37 9.47
C GLY A 86 -4.90 -40.58 8.19
N ARG A 87 -5.53 -41.77 8.11
CA ARG A 87 -6.29 -42.25 6.92
C ARG A 87 -7.51 -41.40 6.56
N HIS A 88 -7.97 -40.56 7.50
CA HIS A 88 -9.13 -39.68 7.36
C HIS A 88 -8.76 -38.19 7.45
N GLY A 89 -7.47 -37.85 7.39
CA GLY A 89 -7.01 -36.45 7.33
C GLY A 89 -7.41 -35.75 6.03
N ALA A 90 -7.29 -34.42 6.02
CA ALA A 90 -7.60 -33.60 4.85
C ALA A 90 -6.68 -33.93 3.67
N PRO A 91 -7.20 -34.05 2.43
CA PRO A 91 -6.41 -34.42 1.26
C PRO A 91 -5.47 -33.27 0.87
N LYS A 92 -4.16 -33.53 0.80
CA LYS A 92 -3.16 -32.50 0.43
C LYS A 92 -3.34 -32.12 -1.03
N ILE A 93 -3.45 -30.82 -1.29
CA ILE A 93 -3.76 -30.32 -2.64
C ILE A 93 -2.46 -30.15 -3.43
N VAL A 94 -2.37 -30.82 -4.57
CA VAL A 94 -1.19 -30.83 -5.45
C VAL A 94 -1.59 -30.30 -6.82
N ALA A 95 -1.19 -29.07 -7.15
CA ALA A 95 -1.39 -28.53 -8.50
C ALA A 95 -0.21 -28.90 -9.39
N LEU A 96 -0.49 -29.39 -10.60
CA LEU A 96 0.53 -29.58 -11.64
C LEU A 96 0.50 -28.43 -12.62
N VAL A 97 1.67 -27.86 -12.89
CA VAL A 97 1.86 -26.73 -13.80
C VAL A 97 2.87 -27.14 -14.87
N PRO A 98 2.43 -27.45 -16.10
CA PRO A 98 3.33 -27.61 -17.23
C PRO A 98 3.89 -26.25 -17.64
N LEU A 99 5.22 -26.18 -17.79
CA LEU A 99 5.94 -24.95 -18.15
C LEU A 99 6.29 -24.87 -19.64
N THR A 100 6.08 -25.96 -20.37
CA THR A 100 6.37 -26.13 -21.80
C THR A 100 5.23 -26.90 -22.44
N ASP A 101 4.90 -26.60 -23.69
CA ASP A 101 3.71 -27.17 -24.34
C ASP A 101 3.74 -28.70 -24.50
N ASP A 102 4.94 -29.30 -24.60
CA ASP A 102 5.20 -30.74 -24.71
C ASP A 102 5.02 -31.55 -23.40
N CYS A 103 4.85 -30.88 -22.26
CA CYS A 103 4.67 -31.54 -20.98
C CYS A 103 3.19 -31.83 -20.70
N ASP A 104 2.75 -33.06 -21.02
CA ASP A 104 1.47 -33.56 -20.54
C ASP A 104 1.55 -33.90 -19.03
N PRO A 105 0.68 -33.35 -18.16
CA PRO A 105 0.62 -33.70 -16.74
C PRO A 105 0.13 -35.13 -16.46
N VAL A 106 -0.62 -35.77 -17.37
CA VAL A 106 -1.17 -37.13 -17.19
C VAL A 106 -0.10 -38.19 -16.95
N PRO A 107 0.93 -38.38 -17.81
CA PRO A 107 1.98 -39.38 -17.58
C PRO A 107 2.76 -39.12 -16.29
N ILE A 108 2.88 -37.87 -15.84
CA ILE A 108 3.58 -37.50 -14.60
C ILE A 108 2.79 -38.02 -13.38
N ILE A 109 1.48 -37.75 -13.31
CA ILE A 109 0.63 -38.30 -12.24
C ILE A 109 0.61 -39.82 -12.30
N SER A 110 0.44 -40.40 -13.49
CA SER A 110 0.40 -41.85 -13.68
C SER A 110 1.67 -42.53 -13.17
N ALA A 111 2.85 -41.98 -13.47
CA ALA A 111 4.12 -42.50 -12.97
C ALA A 111 4.28 -42.36 -11.45
N ILE A 112 3.83 -41.22 -10.87
CA ILE A 112 3.84 -41.01 -9.42
C ILE A 112 2.91 -42.00 -8.72
N ASN A 113 1.66 -42.16 -9.18
CA ASN A 113 0.68 -43.08 -8.60
C ASN A 113 1.12 -44.55 -8.73
N LYS A 114 1.64 -44.94 -9.90
CA LYS A 114 2.21 -46.27 -10.15
C LYS A 114 3.40 -46.61 -9.24
N SER A 115 4.20 -45.62 -8.83
CA SER A 115 5.29 -45.84 -7.84
C SER A 115 4.80 -46.22 -6.43
N VAL A 116 3.50 -46.01 -6.17
CA VAL A 116 2.83 -46.31 -4.89
C VAL A 116 1.71 -47.36 -5.05
N ASP A 117 1.73 -48.11 -6.15
CA ASP A 117 0.81 -49.21 -6.45
C ASP A 117 -0.68 -48.77 -6.57
N VAL A 118 -0.92 -47.52 -7.01
CA VAL A 118 -2.28 -47.02 -7.29
C VAL A 118 -2.48 -46.83 -8.80
N GLU A 119 -3.55 -47.41 -9.34
CA GLU A 119 -3.91 -47.40 -10.77
C GLU A 119 -5.23 -46.65 -11.00
N ASP A 120 -5.22 -45.34 -10.76
CA ASP A 120 -6.36 -44.46 -11.04
C ASP A 120 -6.31 -43.88 -12.46
N LEU A 121 -7.47 -43.77 -13.13
CA LEU A 121 -7.60 -43.05 -14.39
C LEU A 121 -7.51 -41.55 -14.14
N VAL A 122 -6.53 -40.89 -14.77
CA VAL A 122 -6.27 -39.45 -14.60
C VAL A 122 -7.09 -38.65 -15.62
N PRO A 123 -8.07 -37.83 -15.21
CA PRO A 123 -8.82 -36.94 -16.12
C PRO A 123 -7.98 -35.73 -16.51
N ASN A 124 -8.02 -35.33 -17.79
CA ASN A 124 -7.33 -34.15 -18.32
C ASN A 124 -8.28 -33.30 -19.19
N PRO A 125 -8.58 -32.04 -18.82
CA PRO A 125 -8.30 -31.41 -17.53
C PRO A 125 -9.19 -31.99 -16.41
N GLY A 126 -8.83 -31.82 -15.13
CA GLY A 126 -9.60 -32.44 -14.05
C GLY A 126 -9.01 -32.36 -12.64
N VAL A 127 -9.75 -32.93 -11.70
CA VAL A 127 -9.36 -33.11 -10.30
C VAL A 127 -9.43 -34.60 -9.97
N LEU A 128 -8.43 -35.12 -9.26
CA LEU A 128 -8.35 -36.54 -8.90
C LEU A 128 -7.99 -36.71 -7.41
N ASP A 129 -8.82 -37.46 -6.68
CA ASP A 129 -8.58 -37.83 -5.28
C ASP A 129 -7.94 -39.21 -5.17
N VAL A 130 -6.75 -39.27 -4.59
CA VAL A 130 -5.91 -40.47 -4.47
C VAL A 130 -5.64 -40.79 -3.00
N SER A 131 -6.02 -41.99 -2.56
CA SER A 131 -5.74 -42.46 -1.20
C SER A 131 -4.46 -43.31 -1.18
N VAL A 132 -3.39 -42.77 -0.61
CA VAL A 132 -2.08 -43.41 -0.55
C VAL A 132 -1.93 -44.22 0.74
N ASP A 133 -2.37 -45.48 0.70
CA ASP A 133 -2.36 -46.38 1.87
C ASP A 133 -0.93 -46.66 2.41
N ARG A 134 0.10 -46.71 1.54
CA ARG A 134 1.51 -46.90 1.93
C ARG A 134 2.01 -45.83 2.92
N PHE A 135 1.48 -44.61 2.84
CA PHE A 135 1.82 -43.49 3.74
C PHE A 135 0.66 -43.06 4.65
N LYS A 136 -0.53 -43.67 4.51
CA LYS A 136 -1.77 -43.31 5.24
C LYS A 136 -2.12 -41.82 5.07
N GLN A 137 -2.09 -41.35 3.83
CA GLN A 137 -2.34 -39.96 3.45
C GLN A 137 -3.27 -39.90 2.24
N LYS A 138 -4.07 -38.84 2.13
CA LYS A 138 -4.84 -38.53 0.93
C LYS A 138 -4.17 -37.39 0.16
N LEU A 139 -4.14 -37.50 -1.16
CA LEU A 139 -3.67 -36.47 -2.10
C LEU A 139 -4.84 -36.09 -3.01
N LYS A 140 -4.95 -34.81 -3.36
CA LYS A 140 -5.88 -34.29 -4.36
C LYS A 140 -5.07 -33.60 -5.46
N TYR A 141 -4.98 -34.22 -6.63
CA TYR A 141 -4.30 -33.65 -7.79
C TYR A 141 -5.24 -32.71 -8.54
N ILE A 142 -4.75 -31.53 -8.91
CA ILE A 142 -5.44 -30.58 -9.78
C ILE A 142 -4.63 -30.45 -11.08
N ILE A 143 -5.28 -30.75 -12.20
CA ILE A 143 -4.79 -30.47 -13.54
C ILE A 143 -5.59 -29.27 -14.09
N PRO A 144 -5.05 -28.04 -14.00
CA PRO A 144 -5.69 -26.89 -14.61
C PRO A 144 -5.63 -26.99 -16.15
N PRO A 145 -6.63 -26.44 -16.87
CA PRO A 145 -6.50 -26.23 -18.31
C PRO A 145 -5.37 -25.23 -18.63
N LYS A 146 -4.90 -25.19 -19.88
CA LYS A 146 -3.87 -24.24 -20.39
C LYS A 146 -4.39 -22.78 -20.48
N ASN A 147 -5.06 -22.28 -19.45
CA ASN A 147 -5.44 -20.88 -19.27
C ASN A 147 -4.66 -20.31 -18.07
N PHE A 148 -3.94 -19.21 -18.30
CA PHE A 148 -3.16 -18.48 -17.29
C PHE A 148 -3.90 -18.29 -15.96
N MET A 149 -5.13 -17.78 -16.01
CA MET A 149 -5.92 -17.47 -14.80
C MET A 149 -6.28 -18.74 -14.02
N ALA A 150 -6.63 -19.82 -14.72
CA ALA A 150 -6.96 -21.11 -14.10
C ALA A 150 -5.74 -21.78 -13.44
N ILE A 151 -4.55 -21.62 -14.04
CA ILE A 151 -3.28 -22.11 -13.46
C ILE A 151 -2.94 -21.33 -12.18
N LEU A 152 -3.09 -20.00 -12.18
CA LEU A 152 -2.92 -19.18 -10.96
C LEU A 152 -3.93 -19.58 -9.87
N ASP A 153 -5.19 -19.84 -10.25
CA ASP A 153 -6.26 -20.24 -9.34
C ASP A 153 -6.07 -21.64 -8.74
N ALA A 154 -5.47 -22.58 -9.49
CA ALA A 154 -5.02 -23.86 -8.94
C ALA A 154 -3.82 -23.67 -7.99
N ALA A 155 -2.83 -22.87 -8.38
CA ALA A 155 -1.60 -22.67 -7.62
C ALA A 155 -1.82 -21.95 -6.27
N LYS A 156 -2.74 -20.97 -6.20
CA LYS A 156 -3.04 -20.25 -4.93
C LYS A 156 -3.68 -21.16 -3.86
N VAL A 157 -4.35 -22.25 -4.26
CA VAL A 157 -5.00 -23.21 -3.34
C VAL A 157 -4.08 -24.37 -2.98
N ALA A 158 -3.08 -24.67 -3.81
CA ALA A 158 -2.22 -25.82 -3.64
C ALA A 158 -1.35 -25.79 -2.37
N ASP A 159 -1.20 -26.94 -1.74
CA ASP A 159 -0.24 -27.21 -0.66
C ASP A 159 1.15 -27.58 -1.22
N PHE A 160 1.17 -28.05 -2.48
CA PHE A 160 2.35 -28.36 -3.28
C PHE A 160 2.09 -27.98 -4.74
N VAL A 161 3.03 -27.26 -5.36
CA VAL A 161 3.02 -26.97 -6.80
C VAL A 161 4.12 -27.81 -7.45
N VAL A 162 3.72 -28.68 -8.37
CA VAL A 162 4.63 -29.51 -9.16
C VAL A 162 4.81 -28.86 -10.51
N PHE A 163 6.03 -28.37 -10.78
CA PHE A 163 6.39 -27.78 -12.06
C PHE A 163 6.93 -28.86 -12.99
N ALA A 164 6.27 -29.07 -14.12
CA ALA A 164 6.74 -30.00 -15.14
C ALA A 164 7.64 -29.26 -16.16
N LEU A 165 8.88 -29.75 -16.28
CA LEU A 165 9.92 -29.23 -17.16
C LEU A 165 10.22 -30.23 -18.28
N SER A 166 10.25 -29.77 -19.53
CA SER A 166 10.81 -30.52 -20.64
C SER A 166 12.35 -30.43 -20.63
N PRO A 167 13.08 -31.49 -21.02
CA PRO A 167 14.51 -31.42 -21.23
C PRO A 167 14.89 -31.23 -22.72
N THR A 168 13.92 -31.23 -23.63
CA THR A 168 14.10 -31.01 -25.08
C THR A 168 13.78 -29.59 -25.51
N THR A 169 12.86 -28.95 -24.80
CA THR A 169 12.20 -27.71 -25.19
C THR A 169 12.43 -26.69 -24.08
N GLU A 170 12.88 -25.50 -24.45
CA GLU A 170 13.12 -24.41 -23.49
C GLU A 170 11.79 -23.87 -22.93
N VAL A 171 11.84 -23.13 -21.82
CA VAL A 171 10.64 -22.57 -21.20
C VAL A 171 10.24 -21.30 -21.95
N ASP A 172 9.02 -21.30 -22.50
CA ASP A 172 8.48 -20.17 -23.26
C ASP A 172 8.26 -18.93 -22.39
N GLU A 173 8.13 -17.75 -23.02
CA GLU A 173 7.71 -16.48 -22.39
C GLU A 173 6.49 -16.67 -21.48
N PHE A 174 5.52 -17.48 -21.90
CA PHE A 174 4.33 -17.84 -21.13
C PHE A 174 4.65 -18.69 -19.88
N GLY A 175 5.59 -19.63 -19.98
CA GLY A 175 6.04 -20.45 -18.86
C GLY A 175 6.82 -19.63 -17.82
N GLU A 176 7.65 -18.68 -18.27
CA GLU A 176 8.35 -17.74 -17.40
C GLU A 176 7.38 -16.76 -16.71
N LEU A 177 6.43 -16.19 -17.46
CA LEU A 177 5.33 -15.37 -16.92
C LEU A 177 4.55 -16.12 -15.83
N LEU A 178 4.25 -17.40 -16.05
CA LEU A 178 3.60 -18.27 -15.07
C LEU A 178 4.44 -18.44 -13.81
N ILE A 179 5.73 -18.78 -13.92
CA ILE A 179 6.62 -18.97 -12.74
C ILE A 179 6.65 -17.69 -11.90
N ARG A 180 6.92 -16.54 -12.52
CA ARG A 180 7.05 -15.23 -11.85
C ARG A 180 5.74 -14.79 -11.20
N SER A 181 4.61 -15.07 -11.85
CA SER A 181 3.27 -14.76 -11.31
C SER A 181 2.90 -15.67 -10.14
N ILE A 182 3.24 -16.96 -10.24
CA ILE A 182 3.04 -17.96 -9.18
C ILE A 182 3.94 -17.66 -7.97
N GLU A 183 5.19 -17.26 -8.18
CA GLU A 183 6.11 -16.78 -7.14
C GLU A 183 5.54 -15.53 -6.44
N SER A 184 5.13 -14.52 -7.24
CA SER A 184 4.65 -13.23 -6.73
C SER A 184 3.37 -13.34 -5.90
N GLN A 185 2.44 -14.25 -6.21
CA GLN A 185 1.23 -14.48 -5.38
C GLN A 185 1.52 -15.27 -4.08
N GLY A 186 2.74 -15.81 -3.94
CA GLY A 186 3.20 -16.61 -2.81
C GLY A 186 2.87 -18.10 -2.95
N VAL A 187 3.92 -18.95 -2.91
CA VAL A 187 3.82 -20.41 -3.01
C VAL A 187 4.15 -21.09 -1.67
N SER A 188 3.53 -22.24 -1.45
CA SER A 188 3.74 -23.15 -0.31
C SER A 188 5.00 -24.03 -0.47
N ASN A 189 4.98 -25.00 -1.39
CA ASN A 189 6.13 -25.86 -1.71
C ASN A 189 6.21 -26.13 -3.21
N CYS A 190 7.31 -25.72 -3.83
CA CYS A 190 7.60 -26.03 -5.24
C CYS A 190 8.36 -27.36 -5.36
N ILE A 191 8.00 -28.19 -6.36
CA ILE A 191 8.73 -29.40 -6.74
C ILE A 191 8.95 -29.40 -8.27
N PRO A 192 10.19 -29.24 -8.77
CA PRO A 192 10.48 -29.41 -10.19
C PRO A 192 10.58 -30.90 -10.56
N VAL A 193 9.87 -31.30 -11.61
CA VAL A 193 9.79 -32.68 -12.15
C VAL A 193 10.03 -32.67 -13.66
N ILE A 194 10.81 -33.61 -14.17
CA ILE A 194 11.09 -33.79 -15.61
C ILE A 194 10.28 -34.98 -16.14
N SER A 195 9.56 -34.81 -17.26
CA SER A 195 8.70 -35.83 -17.87
C SER A 195 9.37 -36.72 -18.93
N HIS A 196 10.37 -36.21 -19.66
CA HIS A 196 10.87 -36.81 -20.90
C HIS A 196 12.39 -37.07 -20.92
N LEU A 197 13.00 -37.42 -19.78
CA LEU A 197 14.46 -37.53 -19.64
C LEU A 197 15.06 -38.71 -20.44
N ASN A 198 14.31 -39.81 -20.61
CA ASN A 198 14.76 -40.98 -21.37
C ASN A 198 14.86 -40.76 -22.88
N GLN A 199 14.25 -39.70 -23.42
CA GLN A 199 14.36 -39.37 -24.86
C GLN A 199 15.80 -38.96 -25.24
N ILE A 200 16.59 -38.49 -24.27
CA ILE A 200 17.98 -38.05 -24.49
C ILE A 200 18.93 -39.24 -24.41
N VAL A 201 19.60 -39.54 -25.52
CA VAL A 201 20.52 -40.67 -25.66
C VAL A 201 21.89 -40.35 -25.05
N GLY A 202 22.00 -40.42 -23.72
CA GLY A 202 23.29 -40.42 -23.04
C GLY A 202 23.26 -39.94 -21.58
N VAL A 203 23.69 -40.79 -20.66
CA VAL A 203 23.71 -40.52 -19.20
C VAL A 203 24.49 -39.24 -18.84
N LYS A 204 25.56 -38.92 -19.58
CA LYS A 204 26.32 -37.68 -19.37
C LYS A 204 25.49 -36.44 -19.73
N GLN A 205 24.90 -36.42 -20.93
CA GLN A 205 24.05 -35.31 -21.39
C GLN A 205 22.82 -35.13 -20.50
N GLN A 206 22.19 -36.22 -20.04
CA GLN A 206 21.09 -36.17 -19.07
C GLN A 206 21.50 -35.47 -17.76
N ASN A 207 22.71 -35.74 -17.24
CA ASN A 207 23.23 -35.08 -16.04
C ASN A 207 23.57 -33.60 -16.29
N ASP A 208 24.16 -33.28 -17.44
CA ASP A 208 24.50 -31.90 -17.82
C ASP A 208 23.22 -31.05 -17.94
N ILE A 209 22.20 -31.54 -18.67
CA ILE A 209 20.88 -30.90 -18.82
C ILE A 209 20.16 -30.75 -17.47
N ARG A 210 20.22 -31.76 -16.60
CA ARG A 210 19.67 -31.69 -15.24
C ARG A 210 20.38 -30.64 -14.39
N GLY A 211 21.67 -30.40 -14.62
CA GLY A 211 22.43 -29.30 -14.03
C GLY A 211 21.94 -27.93 -14.51
N SER A 212 21.76 -27.77 -15.82
CA SER A 212 21.23 -26.54 -16.43
C SER A 212 19.82 -26.20 -15.95
N LEU A 213 18.89 -27.18 -15.99
CA LEU A 213 17.53 -27.01 -15.49
C LEU A 213 17.51 -26.69 -13.98
N LEU A 214 18.43 -27.24 -13.19
CA LEU A 214 18.55 -26.91 -11.77
C LEU A 214 19.08 -25.48 -11.57
N SER A 215 19.96 -24.98 -12.44
CA SER A 215 20.42 -23.59 -12.43
C SER A 215 19.28 -22.63 -12.78
N PHE A 216 18.51 -22.93 -13.82
CA PHE A 216 17.31 -22.18 -14.21
C PHE A 216 16.28 -22.15 -13.07
N PHE A 217 15.90 -23.30 -12.52
CA PHE A 217 14.88 -23.34 -11.46
C PHE A 217 15.35 -22.69 -10.15
N LYS A 218 16.66 -22.67 -9.87
CA LYS A 218 17.26 -21.96 -8.72
C LYS A 218 17.25 -20.44 -8.86
N HIS A 219 17.12 -19.89 -10.08
CA HIS A 219 16.96 -18.45 -10.28
C HIS A 219 15.70 -17.94 -9.57
N PHE A 220 14.58 -18.65 -9.75
CA PHE A 220 13.28 -18.34 -9.13
C PHE A 220 13.12 -18.94 -7.73
N PHE A 221 13.59 -20.18 -7.51
CA PHE A 221 13.42 -20.88 -6.24
C PHE A 221 14.76 -21.37 -5.66
N PRO A 222 15.56 -20.48 -5.04
CA PRO A 222 16.86 -20.82 -4.44
C PRO A 222 16.81 -21.92 -3.38
N ALA A 223 15.66 -22.12 -2.74
CA ALA A 223 15.42 -23.15 -1.73
C ALA A 223 15.35 -24.59 -2.29
N THR A 224 15.43 -24.78 -3.61
CA THR A 224 15.36 -26.11 -4.24
C THR A 224 16.75 -26.71 -4.46
N GLU A 225 16.98 -27.87 -3.84
CA GLU A 225 18.27 -28.57 -3.88
C GLU A 225 18.36 -29.56 -5.06
N LYS A 226 17.24 -30.16 -5.47
CA LYS A 226 17.19 -31.27 -6.42
C LYS A 226 15.90 -31.26 -7.27
N ILE A 227 16.06 -31.47 -8.58
CA ILE A 227 14.99 -31.83 -9.53
C ILE A 227 14.77 -33.35 -9.52
N TYR A 228 13.57 -33.85 -9.83
CA TYR A 228 13.25 -35.27 -9.93
C TYR A 228 12.84 -35.67 -11.37
N SER A 229 13.16 -36.88 -11.82
CA SER A 229 12.55 -37.46 -13.03
C SER A 229 11.28 -38.25 -12.68
N ALA A 230 10.21 -38.09 -13.45
CA ALA A 230 8.98 -38.87 -13.30
C ALA A 230 9.15 -40.32 -13.78
N GLU A 231 9.97 -40.55 -14.81
CA GLU A 231 10.13 -41.86 -15.45
C GLU A 231 10.93 -42.86 -14.60
N THR A 232 11.83 -42.35 -13.75
CA THR A 232 12.60 -43.20 -12.83
C THR A 232 11.75 -43.52 -11.62
N ASN A 233 11.27 -44.77 -11.51
CA ASN A 233 10.40 -45.21 -10.40
C ASN A 233 10.98 -44.86 -9.01
N SER A 234 12.30 -45.03 -8.80
CA SER A 234 12.98 -44.63 -7.55
C SER A 234 12.91 -43.13 -7.25
N GLU A 235 12.85 -42.26 -8.27
CA GLU A 235 12.69 -40.82 -8.10
C GLU A 235 11.22 -40.43 -7.96
N ALA A 236 10.30 -41.03 -8.74
CA ALA A 236 8.85 -40.88 -8.57
C ALA A 236 8.39 -41.25 -7.15
N LEU A 237 8.90 -42.36 -6.59
CA LEU A 237 8.63 -42.76 -5.20
C LEU A 237 9.18 -41.75 -4.18
N ASN A 238 10.26 -41.03 -4.49
CA ASN A 238 10.77 -39.96 -3.64
C ASN A 238 9.86 -38.72 -3.70
N VAL A 239 9.31 -38.37 -4.88
CA VAL A 239 8.30 -37.31 -5.03
C VAL A 239 7.02 -37.69 -4.27
N ALA A 240 6.49 -38.89 -4.46
CA ALA A 240 5.31 -39.37 -3.74
C ALA A 240 5.51 -39.35 -2.22
N ARG A 241 6.68 -39.79 -1.73
CA ARG A 241 7.04 -39.71 -0.30
C ARG A 241 7.12 -38.26 0.18
N PHE A 242 7.68 -37.34 -0.61
CA PHE A 242 7.77 -35.93 -0.26
C PHE A 242 6.39 -35.28 -0.14
N LEU A 243 5.49 -35.49 -1.11
CA LEU A 243 4.10 -35.03 -1.06
C LEU A 243 3.37 -35.57 0.18
N CYS A 244 3.51 -36.87 0.47
CA CYS A 244 2.83 -37.50 1.61
C CYS A 244 3.44 -37.12 2.98
N GLN A 245 4.76 -36.99 3.11
CA GLN A 245 5.41 -36.84 4.43
C GLN A 245 5.82 -35.40 4.76
N LYS A 246 6.10 -34.54 3.77
CA LYS A 246 6.43 -33.14 4.06
C LYS A 246 5.17 -32.42 4.56
N PHE A 247 5.33 -31.61 5.59
CA PHE A 247 4.26 -30.71 6.03
C PHE A 247 4.25 -29.48 5.10
N PRO A 248 3.10 -29.06 4.54
CA PRO A 248 3.07 -27.90 3.67
C PRO A 248 3.48 -26.62 4.42
N GLN A 249 4.22 -25.73 3.76
CA GLN A 249 4.42 -24.39 4.31
C GLN A 249 3.19 -23.55 3.98
N GLY A 250 2.60 -22.94 5.01
CA GLY A 250 1.37 -22.20 4.89
C GLY A 250 1.54 -20.86 4.17
N VAL A 251 0.61 -20.51 3.27
CA VAL A 251 0.59 -19.20 2.60
C VAL A 251 -0.13 -18.22 3.53
N SER A 252 0.59 -17.21 4.04
CA SER A 252 0.11 -16.41 5.19
C SER A 252 -1.23 -15.71 4.98
N TRP A 253 -1.57 -15.28 3.75
CA TRP A 253 -2.84 -14.59 3.47
C TRP A 253 -4.02 -15.54 3.29
N ARG A 254 -3.72 -16.77 2.85
CA ARG A 254 -4.68 -17.86 2.64
C ARG A 254 -5.06 -18.47 3.98
N ASP A 255 -4.05 -18.82 4.77
CA ASP A 255 -4.22 -19.50 6.05
C ASP A 255 -4.62 -18.52 7.18
N SER A 256 -4.61 -17.21 6.93
CA SER A 256 -5.26 -16.21 7.81
C SER A 256 -6.78 -16.10 7.60
N ARG A 257 -7.29 -16.62 6.48
CA ARG A 257 -8.73 -16.74 6.20
C ARG A 257 -9.15 -18.20 6.33
N ALA A 258 -10.44 -18.47 6.19
CA ALA A 258 -10.91 -19.84 5.96
C ALA A 258 -11.15 -20.05 4.46
N TYR A 259 -10.94 -21.26 3.98
CA TYR A 259 -11.23 -21.62 2.60
C TYR A 259 -11.69 -23.07 2.47
N VAL A 260 -12.53 -23.33 1.46
CA VAL A 260 -13.00 -24.65 1.05
C VAL A 260 -12.69 -24.83 -0.42
N PHE A 261 -12.23 -26.02 -0.75
CA PHE A 261 -12.17 -26.51 -2.11
C PHE A 261 -13.47 -27.29 -2.38
N GLY A 262 -14.24 -26.89 -3.40
CA GLY A 262 -15.49 -27.55 -3.75
C GLY A 262 -15.25 -28.87 -4.47
N ASP A 263 -15.53 -29.98 -3.79
CA ASP A 263 -15.44 -31.34 -4.33
C ASP A 263 -16.71 -31.71 -5.12
N GLN A 264 -17.86 -31.27 -4.62
CA GLN A 264 -19.13 -31.32 -5.32
C GLN A 264 -19.82 -29.96 -5.22
N VAL A 265 -20.34 -29.48 -6.34
CA VAL A 265 -21.09 -28.23 -6.43
C VAL A 265 -22.42 -28.54 -7.09
N PHE A 266 -23.51 -28.21 -6.41
CA PHE A 266 -24.87 -28.38 -6.91
C PHE A 266 -25.70 -27.15 -6.56
N PHE A 267 -26.76 -26.90 -7.33
CA PHE A 267 -27.70 -25.82 -7.03
C PHE A 267 -28.96 -26.43 -6.43
N ASP A 268 -29.36 -25.94 -5.26
CA ASP A 268 -30.62 -26.33 -4.63
C ASP A 268 -31.75 -25.44 -5.13
N GLU A 269 -32.62 -26.00 -5.97
CA GLU A 269 -33.78 -25.31 -6.54
C GLU A 269 -34.80 -24.88 -5.48
N GLN A 270 -34.86 -25.53 -4.30
CA GLN A 270 -35.84 -25.23 -3.26
C GLN A 270 -35.48 -23.94 -2.50
N ASN A 271 -34.21 -23.80 -2.12
CA ASN A 271 -33.71 -22.65 -1.36
C ASN A 271 -33.07 -21.56 -2.25
N GLN A 272 -32.94 -21.80 -3.56
CA GLN A 272 -32.18 -20.97 -4.50
C GLN A 272 -30.71 -20.71 -4.08
N THR A 273 -30.12 -21.66 -3.35
CA THR A 273 -28.74 -21.58 -2.86
C THR A 273 -27.80 -22.47 -3.66
N LEU A 274 -26.60 -21.95 -3.95
CA LEU A 274 -25.48 -22.76 -4.42
C LEU A 274 -24.92 -23.55 -3.24
N VAL A 275 -24.89 -24.88 -3.34
CA VAL A 275 -24.34 -25.77 -2.32
C VAL A 275 -22.95 -26.24 -2.74
N VAL A 276 -21.96 -26.00 -1.88
CA VAL A 276 -20.57 -26.41 -2.09
C VAL A 276 -20.17 -27.38 -0.98
N GLU A 277 -19.95 -28.66 -1.33
CA GLU A 277 -19.42 -29.66 -0.41
C GLU A 277 -17.89 -29.70 -0.49
N GLY A 278 -17.22 -29.65 0.66
CA GLY A 278 -15.77 -29.73 0.73
C GLY A 278 -15.20 -29.62 2.15
N ILE A 279 -13.88 -29.79 2.28
CA ILE A 279 -13.21 -29.80 3.59
C ILE A 279 -12.72 -28.39 3.96
N ALA A 280 -13.16 -27.92 5.13
CA ALA A 280 -12.78 -26.62 5.69
C ALA A 280 -11.28 -26.54 6.02
N ARG A 281 -10.62 -25.46 5.59
CA ARG A 281 -9.19 -25.20 5.80
C ARG A 281 -8.97 -23.76 6.27
N GLY A 282 -7.77 -23.47 6.80
CA GLY A 282 -7.42 -22.15 7.33
C GLY A 282 -7.90 -21.95 8.78
N ARG A 283 -8.42 -20.77 9.11
CA ARG A 283 -8.80 -20.40 10.50
C ARG A 283 -10.22 -20.77 10.95
N GLY A 284 -11.00 -21.42 10.08
CA GLY A 284 -12.36 -21.88 10.38
C GLY A 284 -13.45 -20.89 9.97
N PHE A 285 -14.64 -21.42 9.66
CA PHE A 285 -15.77 -20.66 9.12
C PHE A 285 -16.71 -20.17 10.23
N ASN A 286 -17.39 -19.06 9.94
CA ASN A 286 -18.54 -18.53 10.67
C ASN A 286 -19.63 -18.16 9.64
N ALA A 287 -20.88 -18.56 9.88
CA ALA A 287 -22.03 -18.28 9.02
C ALA A 287 -22.38 -16.77 8.91
N ASP A 288 -21.99 -15.96 9.89
CA ASP A 288 -22.22 -14.50 9.88
C ASP A 288 -21.37 -13.75 8.84
N ARG A 289 -20.28 -14.36 8.38
CA ARG A 289 -19.25 -13.73 7.53
C ARG A 289 -19.56 -13.91 6.04
N LEU A 290 -19.22 -12.88 5.26
CA LEU A 290 -19.29 -12.96 3.80
C LEU A 290 -18.28 -13.96 3.21
N VAL A 291 -18.59 -14.41 2.00
CA VAL A 291 -17.83 -15.42 1.26
C VAL A 291 -17.49 -14.91 -0.13
N HIS A 292 -16.23 -15.00 -0.52
CA HIS A 292 -15.74 -14.65 -1.85
C HIS A 292 -15.55 -15.89 -2.72
N ILE A 293 -16.16 -15.88 -3.91
CA ILE A 293 -15.94 -16.86 -4.97
C ILE A 293 -15.13 -16.15 -6.09
N PRO A 294 -13.88 -16.57 -6.39
CA PRO A 294 -13.02 -15.90 -7.36
C PRO A 294 -13.66 -15.74 -8.74
N GLY A 295 -13.72 -14.51 -9.22
CA GLY A 295 -14.30 -14.13 -10.53
C GLY A 295 -15.82 -13.99 -10.56
N PHE A 296 -16.55 -14.40 -9.51
CA PHE A 296 -18.00 -14.17 -9.37
C PHE A 296 -18.31 -13.05 -8.38
N GLY A 297 -17.62 -13.02 -7.23
CA GLY A 297 -17.69 -11.91 -6.28
C GLY A 297 -17.94 -12.34 -4.84
N ASP A 298 -18.48 -11.43 -4.06
CA ASP A 298 -18.82 -11.62 -2.65
C ASP A 298 -20.30 -11.99 -2.50
N TYR A 299 -20.60 -12.98 -1.66
CA TYR A 299 -21.94 -13.50 -1.41
C TYR A 299 -22.14 -13.77 0.09
N GLN A 300 -23.41 -13.77 0.52
CA GLN A 300 -23.83 -14.18 1.86
C GLN A 300 -23.98 -15.70 1.95
N LEU A 301 -23.67 -16.24 3.13
CA LEU A 301 -24.05 -17.59 3.54
C LEU A 301 -25.50 -17.60 4.03
N ASP A 302 -26.23 -18.67 3.70
CA ASP A 302 -27.55 -18.94 4.28
C ASP A 302 -27.45 -19.84 5.50
N HIS A 303 -26.67 -20.92 5.41
CA HIS A 303 -26.28 -21.76 6.53
C HIS A 303 -25.08 -22.66 6.16
N ILE A 304 -24.45 -23.26 7.18
CA ILE A 304 -23.36 -24.23 7.04
C ILE A 304 -23.81 -25.54 7.68
N GLU A 305 -23.96 -26.59 6.89
CA GLU A 305 -24.10 -27.94 7.45
C GLU A 305 -22.72 -28.53 7.70
N THR A 306 -22.45 -28.96 8.93
CA THR A 306 -21.28 -29.80 9.20
C THR A 306 -21.66 -31.26 8.99
N ALA A 307 -21.15 -31.86 7.91
CA ALA A 307 -21.24 -33.29 7.73
C ALA A 307 -20.28 -33.93 8.76
N ILE A 308 -20.82 -34.42 9.87
CA ILE A 308 -20.05 -35.25 10.79
C ILE A 308 -19.64 -36.48 9.98
N SER A 309 -18.37 -36.54 9.55
CA SER A 309 -17.86 -37.74 8.88
C SER A 309 -18.20 -38.92 9.79
N SER A 310 -18.84 -39.96 9.23
CA SER A 310 -19.61 -40.99 9.95
C SER A 310 -18.79 -41.93 10.84
N ILE A 311 -17.59 -41.50 11.23
CA ILE A 311 -16.44 -42.28 11.71
C ILE A 311 -15.97 -41.78 13.10
N LYS A 312 -16.82 -41.03 13.83
CA LYS A 312 -16.75 -40.99 15.31
C LYS A 312 -17.51 -42.14 15.97
N LYS A 313 -18.26 -42.96 15.22
CA LYS A 313 -18.82 -44.23 15.69
C LYS A 313 -17.71 -45.29 15.76
N ASN A 314 -16.86 -45.16 16.79
CA ASN A 314 -16.17 -46.33 17.34
C ASN A 314 -17.26 -47.34 17.75
N ALA A 315 -17.10 -48.60 17.34
CA ALA A 315 -18.04 -49.66 17.69
C ALA A 315 -18.01 -49.93 19.20
N ASN A 316 -18.91 -49.28 19.95
CA ASN A 316 -19.54 -49.72 21.22
C ASN A 316 -20.36 -48.59 21.89
N SER A 317 -21.26 -47.93 21.15
CA SER A 317 -22.35 -47.14 21.74
C SER A 317 -23.62 -47.33 20.90
N MET A 318 -24.51 -48.20 21.39
CA MET A 318 -25.87 -48.32 20.88
C MET A 318 -26.68 -47.19 21.52
N ASP A 319 -26.80 -46.08 20.81
CA ASP A 319 -27.74 -45.02 21.16
C ASP A 319 -28.55 -44.68 19.90
N THR A 320 -29.87 -44.63 20.07
CA THR A 320 -30.84 -44.43 18.99
C THR A 320 -31.50 -43.07 19.18
N THR A 321 -30.79 -42.04 18.75
CA THR A 321 -31.33 -40.70 18.55
C THR A 321 -30.95 -40.23 17.15
N ASP A 322 -31.85 -39.55 16.47
CA ASP A 322 -31.63 -39.06 15.11
C ASP A 322 -30.44 -38.09 15.08
N ASP A 323 -29.37 -38.46 14.37
CA ASP A 323 -28.17 -37.65 14.18
C ASP A 323 -28.50 -36.47 13.23
N GLU A 324 -29.21 -35.45 13.71
CA GLU A 324 -29.30 -34.17 13.02
C GLU A 324 -27.89 -33.58 12.86
N ASN A 325 -27.44 -33.38 11.61
CA ASN A 325 -26.15 -32.76 11.32
C ASN A 325 -26.12 -31.36 11.98
N PRO A 326 -25.02 -30.94 12.64
CA PRO A 326 -24.97 -29.60 13.23
C PRO A 326 -25.00 -28.53 12.13
N ILE A 327 -26.15 -27.87 12.02
CA ILE A 327 -26.37 -26.71 11.13
C ILE A 327 -25.97 -25.45 11.88
N SER A 328 -25.00 -24.72 11.36
CA SER A 328 -24.67 -23.37 11.81
C SER A 328 -25.44 -22.36 10.95
N ARG A 329 -26.36 -21.62 11.56
CA ARG A 329 -27.14 -20.57 10.90
C ARG A 329 -26.58 -19.19 11.26
N PRO A 330 -26.69 -18.19 10.36
CA PRO A 330 -26.33 -16.81 10.65
C PRO A 330 -27.14 -16.25 11.82
N THR A 331 -26.49 -15.37 12.57
CA THR A 331 -27.03 -14.62 13.70
C THR A 331 -27.51 -13.25 13.21
N GLU A 332 -28.15 -12.46 14.09
CA GLU A 332 -28.53 -11.06 13.84
C GLU A 332 -27.34 -10.15 13.44
N ASN A 333 -26.09 -10.59 13.66
CA ASN A 333 -24.86 -9.89 13.28
C ASN A 333 -24.37 -10.23 11.85
N GLN A 334 -25.20 -10.82 10.99
CA GLN A 334 -24.83 -11.13 9.61
C GLN A 334 -24.40 -9.89 8.83
N GLU A 335 -23.27 -9.99 8.13
CA GLU A 335 -22.73 -8.89 7.32
C GLU A 335 -23.58 -8.60 6.07
N SER A 336 -23.85 -7.31 5.80
CA SER A 336 -24.55 -6.88 4.60
C SER A 336 -23.64 -6.85 3.36
N LEU A 337 -24.26 -6.96 2.18
CA LEU A 337 -23.60 -6.84 0.86
C LEU A 337 -23.50 -5.38 0.39
N ASP A 338 -23.39 -4.44 1.33
CA ASP A 338 -23.25 -3.02 1.02
C ASP A 338 -21.76 -2.66 0.89
N GLU A 339 -21.34 -2.33 -0.33
CA GLU A 339 -19.96 -1.91 -0.63
C GLU A 339 -19.59 -0.57 0.05
N LEU A 340 -20.59 0.28 0.30
CA LEU A 340 -20.45 1.60 0.92
C LEU A 340 -21.05 1.60 2.31
N GLY A 341 -20.51 2.44 3.20
CA GLY A 341 -21.15 2.72 4.48
C GLY A 341 -22.55 3.34 4.31
N PRO A 342 -23.36 3.32 5.39
CA PRO A 342 -24.62 4.05 5.41
C PRO A 342 -24.36 5.52 5.07
N GLU A 343 -25.32 6.16 4.42
CA GLU A 343 -25.22 7.58 4.14
C GLU A 343 -25.15 8.33 5.47
N PRO A 344 -24.16 9.24 5.66
CA PRO A 344 -24.11 10.06 6.86
C PRO A 344 -25.43 10.84 6.94
N PRO A 345 -26.04 10.97 8.13
CA PRO A 345 -27.28 11.71 8.27
C PRO A 345 -27.08 13.12 7.72
N VAL A 346 -27.94 13.50 6.77
CA VAL A 346 -28.03 14.88 6.30
C VAL A 346 -28.79 15.65 7.36
N ASN A 347 -28.08 16.03 8.42
CA ASN A 347 -28.59 16.95 9.42
C ASN A 347 -28.61 18.34 8.78
N GLU A 348 -29.74 18.72 8.18
CA GLU A 348 -30.01 20.08 7.69
C GLU A 348 -29.94 21.13 8.83
N GLU A 349 -29.88 20.69 10.10
CA GLU A 349 -29.73 21.51 11.30
C GLU A 349 -28.27 21.61 11.82
N ASP A 350 -27.33 20.76 11.39
CA ASP A 350 -25.93 20.80 11.84
C ASP A 350 -25.07 21.85 11.09
N ASP A 351 -25.55 22.38 9.96
CA ASP A 351 -24.87 23.43 9.20
C ASP A 351 -24.79 24.77 9.98
N ASP A 352 -25.66 24.99 10.99
CA ASP A 352 -25.65 26.18 11.84
C ASP A 352 -24.90 25.99 13.19
N GLU A 353 -24.94 24.80 13.82
CA GLU A 353 -24.30 24.57 15.14
C GLU A 353 -22.84 24.05 15.08
N MET A 354 -22.35 23.56 13.95
CA MET A 354 -20.91 23.26 13.77
C MET A 354 -20.05 24.51 13.47
N MET A 355 -20.65 25.69 13.37
CA MET A 355 -20.00 26.94 12.99
C MET A 355 -19.24 27.67 14.11
N SER A 356 -19.05 27.05 15.30
CA SER A 356 -18.50 27.73 16.48
C SER A 356 -17.11 27.31 16.97
N ASP A 357 -16.42 26.33 16.38
CA ASP A 357 -15.13 25.84 16.93
C ASP A 357 -14.13 25.19 15.92
N ASP A 358 -14.24 25.41 14.60
CA ASP A 358 -13.22 24.98 13.60
C ASP A 358 -12.89 26.08 12.56
N GLU A 359 -11.96 26.97 12.89
CA GLU A 359 -11.41 28.00 11.98
C GLU A 359 -10.47 27.39 10.90
N SER A 360 -10.98 26.46 10.10
CA SER A 360 -10.31 25.95 8.90
C SER A 360 -11.26 25.82 7.69
N LEU A 361 -12.25 26.69 7.59
CA LEU A 361 -13.19 26.72 6.47
C LEU A 361 -12.51 27.12 5.15
N GLY A 362 -12.68 26.25 4.15
CA GLY A 362 -12.39 26.56 2.76
C GLY A 362 -13.55 27.28 2.09
N ASN A 363 -13.55 28.61 2.12
CA ASN A 363 -14.37 29.44 1.23
C ASN A 363 -13.50 29.95 0.06
N ASP A 364 -13.71 29.42 -1.16
CA ASP A 364 -12.96 29.80 -2.38
C ASP A 364 -13.38 31.18 -2.96
N ASP A 365 -14.14 31.99 -2.22
CA ASP A 365 -14.62 33.32 -2.62
C ASP A 365 -14.29 34.46 -1.62
N THR A 366 -13.58 34.17 -0.52
CA THR A 366 -13.10 35.18 0.44
C THR A 366 -11.59 35.17 0.59
N GLU A 367 -10.91 35.86 -0.35
CA GLU A 367 -9.58 36.38 -0.10
C GLU A 367 -9.61 37.37 1.08
N GLU A 368 -9.12 36.97 2.25
CA GLU A 368 -8.67 37.91 3.30
C GLU A 368 -7.26 38.45 3.01
N VAL A 369 -7.07 38.92 1.77
CA VAL A 369 -6.30 40.15 1.62
C VAL A 369 -7.23 41.28 2.09
N LYS A 370 -6.69 42.31 2.74
CA LYS A 370 -7.46 43.54 2.99
C LYS A 370 -8.10 43.98 1.66
N LYS A 371 -9.42 43.82 1.52
CA LYS A 371 -10.19 44.49 0.47
C LYS A 371 -10.21 45.97 0.79
N SER A 372 -9.09 46.64 0.54
CA SER A 372 -9.15 47.95 -0.09
C SER A 372 -9.97 47.74 -1.36
N VAL A 373 -11.27 48.02 -1.27
CA VAL A 373 -12.17 48.03 -2.42
C VAL A 373 -11.54 49.00 -3.41
N ASP A 374 -10.97 48.45 -4.48
CA ASP A 374 -10.29 49.25 -5.47
C ASP A 374 -11.37 50.14 -6.13
N PRO A 375 -11.33 51.48 -6.07
CA PRO A 375 -12.47 52.33 -6.45
C PRO A 375 -12.82 52.32 -7.95
N ARG A 376 -12.23 51.41 -8.72
CA ARG A 376 -12.14 51.40 -10.18
C ARG A 376 -13.28 50.65 -10.89
N ASP A 377 -14.08 49.85 -10.19
CA ASP A 377 -15.15 49.04 -10.80
C ASP A 377 -16.48 49.80 -11.07
N ARG A 378 -16.53 51.12 -10.82
CA ARG A 378 -17.62 51.96 -11.33
C ARG A 378 -17.47 52.12 -12.85
N LYS A 379 -18.29 51.40 -13.64
CA LYS A 379 -18.29 51.50 -15.12
C LYS A 379 -18.66 52.91 -15.60
N ARG A 380 -17.63 53.74 -15.81
CA ARG A 380 -17.72 55.12 -16.33
C ARG A 380 -18.30 55.12 -17.76
N LYS A 381 -19.07 56.15 -18.12
CA LYS A 381 -19.57 56.35 -19.50
C LYS A 381 -18.47 56.94 -20.38
N ILE A 382 -17.59 56.08 -20.92
CA ILE A 382 -16.49 56.50 -21.79
C ILE A 382 -17.03 57.14 -23.09
N PRO A 383 -16.59 58.36 -23.48
CA PRO A 383 -16.90 58.95 -24.78
C PRO A 383 -16.39 58.07 -25.94
N LYS A 384 -17.19 57.97 -27.03
CA LYS A 384 -16.83 57.14 -28.19
C LYS A 384 -15.51 57.62 -28.82
N GLY A 385 -14.45 56.81 -28.69
CA GLY A 385 -13.15 57.02 -29.34
C GLY A 385 -11.97 57.24 -28.40
N MET A 386 -12.18 57.34 -27.09
CA MET A 386 -11.07 57.37 -26.11
C MET A 386 -10.56 55.96 -25.76
N SER A 387 -9.26 55.85 -25.53
CA SER A 387 -8.68 54.62 -24.96
C SER A 387 -8.93 54.53 -23.46
N GLU A 388 -8.87 53.32 -22.90
CA GLU A 388 -9.04 53.08 -21.46
C GLU A 388 -8.01 53.85 -20.61
N TYR A 389 -6.79 54.01 -21.13
CA TYR A 389 -5.76 54.86 -20.51
C TYR A 389 -6.12 56.36 -20.51
N GLN A 390 -6.86 56.86 -21.50
CA GLN A 390 -7.32 58.26 -21.48
C GLN A 390 -8.50 58.46 -20.50
N ALA A 391 -9.33 57.43 -20.32
CA ALA A 391 -10.52 57.49 -19.45
C ALA A 391 -10.19 57.50 -17.94
N SER A 392 -9.00 57.04 -17.54
CA SER A 392 -8.55 57.05 -16.14
C SER A 392 -8.00 58.39 -15.66
N TRP A 393 -7.62 59.29 -16.58
CA TRP A 393 -7.17 60.66 -16.28
C TRP A 393 -8.31 61.70 -16.22
N ILE A 394 -9.53 61.29 -16.53
CA ILE A 394 -10.71 62.12 -16.34
C ILE A 394 -11.03 62.10 -14.83
N VAL A 395 -10.71 63.22 -14.18
CA VAL A 395 -11.16 63.57 -12.83
C VAL A 395 -12.57 64.15 -12.96
N ASP A 396 -13.53 63.59 -12.23
CA ASP A 396 -14.88 64.17 -12.09
C ASP A 396 -14.89 65.13 -10.90
N ASP A 397 -15.73 66.16 -10.94
CA ASP A 397 -15.83 67.21 -9.90
C ASP A 397 -16.25 66.66 -8.51
N GLU A 398 -16.72 65.41 -8.41
CA GLU A 398 -17.05 64.74 -7.14
C GLU A 398 -15.82 64.42 -6.27
N ASP A 399 -14.60 64.33 -6.84
CA ASP A 399 -13.36 64.11 -6.07
C ASP A 399 -12.80 65.42 -5.44
N LEU A 400 -13.38 66.58 -5.75
CA LEU A 400 -12.98 67.90 -5.20
C LEU A 400 -13.75 68.30 -3.93
N VAL A 401 -14.74 67.53 -3.49
CA VAL A 401 -15.70 67.91 -2.43
C VAL A 401 -15.34 67.34 -1.04
N ASN A 402 -14.08 66.95 -0.84
CA ASN A 402 -13.62 66.22 0.34
C ASN A 402 -12.38 66.87 0.99
N SER A 403 -12.24 68.20 0.84
CA SER A 403 -11.09 68.97 1.34
C SER A 403 -11.45 70.34 1.95
N ASP A 404 -12.66 70.50 2.48
CA ASP A 404 -13.07 71.67 3.29
C ASP A 404 -14.04 71.20 4.39
N GLU A 405 -14.02 71.90 5.53
CA GLU A 405 -14.88 71.77 6.73
C GLU A 405 -14.72 70.51 7.62
N GLU A 406 -13.91 70.60 8.70
CA GLU A 406 -14.35 70.34 10.10
C GLU A 406 -13.46 71.14 11.08
N GLU A 407 -14.03 72.22 11.62
CA GLU A 407 -13.51 73.18 12.61
C GLU A 407 -14.70 73.49 13.56
N ASP A 408 -14.63 73.53 14.90
CA ASP A 408 -13.56 73.27 15.89
C ASP A 408 -14.24 72.81 17.20
N GLU A 409 -13.49 72.22 18.16
CA GLU A 409 -13.81 72.40 19.60
C GLU A 409 -12.55 72.23 20.51
N GLU A 410 -12.49 73.07 21.55
CA GLU A 410 -11.27 73.51 22.25
C GLU A 410 -10.94 72.71 23.54
N GLU A 411 -9.66 72.69 23.94
CA GLU A 411 -9.27 72.64 25.37
C GLU A 411 -7.95 73.42 25.59
N ASP A 412 -7.99 74.46 26.42
CA ASP A 412 -6.88 75.39 26.71
C ASP A 412 -5.80 74.82 27.63
N GLU A 413 -4.52 75.17 27.40
CA GLU A 413 -3.55 75.46 28.47
C GLU A 413 -2.52 76.53 28.01
N GLU A 414 -2.18 77.48 28.90
CA GLU A 414 -1.62 78.81 28.57
C GLU A 414 -0.07 78.96 28.50
N MET A 415 0.37 80.02 27.79
CA MET A 415 1.67 80.77 27.88
C MET A 415 2.97 80.04 27.44
N ASP A 416 3.86 80.64 26.65
CA ASP A 416 4.45 82.00 26.81
C ASP A 416 4.86 82.64 25.46
N ASP A 417 4.79 83.97 25.38
CA ASP A 417 5.08 84.78 24.17
C ASP A 417 6.43 85.50 24.32
N ASN A 418 7.23 85.56 23.24
CA ASN A 418 8.28 86.58 23.08
C ASN A 418 8.78 86.69 21.62
N GLY A 419 8.34 87.74 20.91
CA GLY A 419 9.28 88.62 20.19
C GLY A 419 9.27 88.64 18.65
N GLU A 420 8.35 89.45 18.10
CA GLU A 420 8.46 90.37 16.92
C GLU A 420 9.54 90.17 15.83
N GLY A 421 9.20 90.38 14.54
CA GLY A 421 10.26 90.71 13.56
C GLY A 421 10.06 90.75 12.03
N ASP A 422 9.00 91.38 11.50
CA ASP A 422 9.01 92.13 10.22
C ASP A 422 9.09 91.44 8.81
N PHE A 423 8.69 92.23 7.80
CA PHE A 423 8.39 91.99 6.39
C PHE A 423 9.61 91.69 5.46
N GLY A 424 9.35 91.11 4.27
CA GLY A 424 9.97 91.61 3.03
C GLY A 424 10.84 90.68 2.17
N GLU A 425 10.23 90.15 1.10
CA GLU A 425 10.73 90.08 -0.29
C GLU A 425 12.14 89.52 -0.66
N SER A 426 12.11 88.45 -1.48
CA SER A 426 13.07 88.05 -2.52
C SER A 426 14.59 88.25 -2.33
N LYS A 427 15.32 87.13 -2.14
CA LYS A 427 16.65 86.99 -2.77
C LYS A 427 17.04 85.57 -3.16
N ARG A 428 17.31 85.40 -4.45
CA ARG A 428 17.92 84.23 -5.09
C ARG A 428 19.34 84.04 -4.57
N VAL A 429 19.66 82.88 -3.99
CA VAL A 429 21.03 82.50 -3.62
C VAL A 429 21.38 81.14 -4.23
N THR A 430 22.39 81.15 -5.10
CA THR A 430 23.05 79.95 -5.61
C THR A 430 24.00 79.38 -4.54
N PHE A 431 23.97 78.07 -4.31
CA PHE A 431 25.02 77.36 -3.57
C PHE A 431 25.54 76.18 -4.39
N SER A 432 26.85 76.05 -4.46
CA SER A 432 27.56 75.03 -5.24
C SER A 432 27.97 73.84 -4.38
N GLU A 433 27.87 72.65 -4.98
CA GLU A 433 28.53 71.37 -4.68
C GLU A 433 29.45 71.25 -3.44
N THR A 434 29.14 70.24 -2.62
CA THR A 434 30.16 69.23 -2.26
C THR A 434 29.59 67.82 -2.34
N ALA A 435 30.22 67.02 -3.20
CA ALA A 435 29.93 65.63 -3.58
C ALA A 435 29.17 64.70 -2.60
N THR A 436 28.20 63.98 -3.14
CA THR A 436 27.86 62.61 -2.70
C THR A 436 27.54 61.76 -3.93
N GLU A 437 28.50 60.95 -4.40
CA GLU A 437 28.29 60.04 -5.54
C GLU A 437 27.41 58.84 -5.13
N MET A 438 26.10 58.98 -5.31
CA MET A 438 25.23 57.82 -5.60
C MET A 438 24.78 57.93 -7.07
N GLY A 439 25.24 56.99 -7.90
CA GLY A 439 24.99 57.00 -9.34
C GLY A 439 23.51 56.86 -9.69
N ASP A 440 23.01 57.83 -10.45
CA ASP A 440 21.60 58.05 -10.83
C ASP A 440 21.18 57.18 -12.05
N ASP A 441 21.69 55.96 -12.13
CA ASP A 441 21.53 55.02 -13.27
C ASP A 441 20.25 54.17 -13.17
N ALA A 442 19.28 54.59 -12.35
CA ALA A 442 17.97 53.94 -12.22
C ALA A 442 16.87 54.62 -13.08
N ARG A 443 17.26 55.36 -14.13
CA ARG A 443 16.32 55.82 -15.15
C ARG A 443 15.54 54.64 -15.71
N SER A 444 14.22 54.76 -15.69
CA SER A 444 13.32 53.81 -16.32
C SER A 444 13.55 53.79 -17.83
N GLU A 445 14.31 52.82 -18.33
CA GLU A 445 14.22 52.40 -19.72
C GLU A 445 12.74 52.14 -20.02
N MET A 446 12.16 52.85 -20.99
CA MET A 446 10.86 52.48 -21.54
C MET A 446 11.01 51.06 -22.09
N PHE A 447 10.29 50.12 -21.51
CA PHE A 447 10.20 48.75 -22.03
C PHE A 447 9.32 48.80 -23.25
N ASN A 448 9.94 49.04 -24.42
CA ASN A 448 9.26 48.92 -25.69
C ASN A 448 9.04 47.44 -25.96
N ASP A 449 7.79 46.99 -25.92
CA ASP A 449 7.39 45.66 -26.36
C ASP A 449 7.86 45.44 -27.82
N LEU A 450 8.38 44.25 -28.12
CA LEU A 450 8.79 43.92 -29.49
C LEU A 450 7.53 43.69 -30.36
N PRO A 451 7.60 43.93 -31.69
CA PRO A 451 6.46 43.68 -32.56
C PRO A 451 6.01 42.21 -32.49
N GLU A 452 4.70 41.99 -32.39
CA GLU A 452 4.08 40.69 -32.10
C GLU A 452 4.52 39.56 -33.06
N GLU A 453 4.81 39.90 -34.33
CA GLU A 453 5.31 38.93 -35.32
C GLU A 453 6.71 38.40 -35.01
N GLU A 454 7.57 39.22 -34.40
CA GLU A 454 8.92 38.82 -33.97
C GLU A 454 8.87 38.06 -32.64
N GLU A 455 8.02 38.46 -31.69
CA GLU A 455 7.79 37.68 -30.46
C GLU A 455 7.23 36.29 -30.78
N ALA A 456 6.23 36.20 -31.67
CA ALA A 456 5.65 34.94 -32.11
C ALA A 456 6.64 34.07 -32.92
N ARG A 457 7.70 34.65 -33.49
CA ARG A 457 8.80 33.92 -34.14
C ARG A 457 9.81 33.44 -33.11
N GLN A 458 10.27 34.32 -32.21
CA GLN A 458 11.18 33.96 -31.11
C GLN A 458 10.56 32.88 -30.19
N LEU A 459 9.25 32.93 -29.92
CA LEU A 459 8.53 31.92 -29.16
C LEU A 459 8.45 30.57 -29.91
N ARG A 460 8.33 30.57 -31.23
CA ARG A 460 8.37 29.34 -32.06
C ARG A 460 9.76 28.71 -32.07
N GLU A 461 10.81 29.49 -32.36
CA GLU A 461 12.21 29.05 -32.31
C GLU A 461 12.62 28.60 -30.89
N PHE A 462 12.05 29.23 -29.85
CA PHE A 462 12.23 28.81 -28.48
C PHE A 462 11.54 27.48 -28.18
N ARG A 463 10.28 27.29 -28.59
CA ARG A 463 9.53 26.02 -28.45
C ARG A 463 10.19 24.85 -29.19
N GLU A 464 10.74 25.09 -30.37
CA GLU A 464 11.48 24.06 -31.11
C GLU A 464 12.74 23.63 -30.36
N ARG A 465 13.50 24.58 -29.78
CA ARG A 465 14.68 24.28 -28.97
C ARG A 465 14.34 23.63 -27.62
N ALA A 466 13.26 24.05 -26.95
CA ALA A 466 12.84 23.54 -25.65
C ALA A 466 12.23 22.12 -25.73
N ARG A 467 11.68 21.71 -26.88
CA ARG A 467 11.15 20.35 -27.09
C ARG A 467 12.21 19.25 -27.05
N ASP A 468 13.44 19.57 -27.41
CA ASP A 468 14.55 18.62 -27.36
C ASP A 468 15.17 18.54 -25.94
N ASP A 469 15.01 19.59 -25.12
CA ASP A 469 15.54 19.72 -23.75
C ASP A 469 14.44 19.65 -22.66
N LEU A 470 13.50 18.70 -22.73
CA LEU A 470 12.54 18.45 -21.62
C LEU A 470 13.23 17.81 -20.39
N GLU A 471 13.94 18.64 -19.60
CA GLU A 471 14.60 18.23 -18.36
C GLU A 471 13.61 17.79 -17.25
N PHE A 472 12.32 18.16 -17.34
CA PHE A 472 11.31 17.83 -16.34
C PHE A 472 10.04 17.15 -16.88
N PRO A 473 9.67 15.94 -16.41
CA PRO A 473 8.44 15.25 -16.83
C PRO A 473 7.14 15.89 -16.29
N ASP A 474 7.24 16.92 -15.45
CA ASP A 474 6.10 17.62 -14.82
C ASP A 474 5.79 19.00 -15.43
N GLU A 475 6.57 19.42 -16.43
CA GLU A 475 6.46 20.72 -17.09
C GLU A 475 5.10 20.90 -17.79
N ILE A 476 4.63 22.15 -17.83
CA ILE A 476 3.43 22.59 -18.53
C ILE A 476 3.74 23.96 -19.13
N GLU A 477 3.76 24.05 -20.46
CA GLU A 477 3.70 25.35 -21.14
C GLU A 477 2.28 25.92 -21.08
N LEU A 478 2.19 27.25 -20.89
CA LEU A 478 0.97 28.01 -21.17
C LEU A 478 0.91 28.36 -22.67
N HIS A 479 -0.28 28.48 -23.23
CA HIS A 479 -0.46 29.03 -24.57
C HIS A 479 -0.81 30.52 -24.46
N PRO A 480 -0.29 31.42 -25.32
CA PRO A 480 -0.62 32.85 -25.27
C PRO A 480 -2.12 33.17 -25.27
N ASN A 481 -2.93 32.32 -25.90
CA ASN A 481 -4.38 32.47 -26.00
C ASN A 481 -5.16 31.93 -24.77
N GLU A 482 -4.48 31.37 -23.77
CA GLU A 482 -5.11 30.81 -22.57
C GLU A 482 -4.69 31.62 -21.32
N SER A 483 -5.64 32.03 -20.49
CA SER A 483 -5.31 32.59 -19.17
C SER A 483 -4.67 31.53 -18.27
N GLY A 484 -3.52 31.86 -17.68
CA GLY A 484 -2.87 31.04 -16.67
C GLY A 484 -3.76 30.86 -15.44
N LYS A 485 -4.44 31.93 -14.99
CA LYS A 485 -5.37 31.94 -13.86
C LYS A 485 -6.52 30.95 -14.06
N GLU A 486 -7.18 30.94 -15.22
CA GLU A 486 -8.28 29.99 -15.47
C GLU A 486 -7.78 28.54 -15.52
N ARG A 487 -6.74 28.27 -16.31
CA ARG A 487 -6.14 26.93 -16.49
C ARG A 487 -5.61 26.34 -15.18
N LEU A 488 -5.17 27.19 -14.25
CA LEU A 488 -4.50 26.81 -13.02
C LEU A 488 -5.24 27.21 -11.73
N ARG A 489 -6.50 27.69 -11.81
CA ARG A 489 -7.31 28.14 -10.64
C ARG A 489 -7.25 27.16 -9.47
N ARG A 490 -7.38 25.85 -9.74
CA ARG A 490 -7.38 24.78 -8.73
C ARG A 490 -5.99 24.35 -8.23
N TYR A 491 -4.94 25.11 -8.52
CA TYR A 491 -3.58 24.81 -8.05
C TYR A 491 -3.14 25.79 -6.97
N ARG A 492 -2.56 25.23 -5.91
CA ARG A 492 -1.99 25.97 -4.78
C ARG A 492 -0.47 26.07 -4.94
N GLY A 493 0.07 27.26 -4.70
CA GLY A 493 1.51 27.46 -4.51
C GLY A 493 1.93 27.02 -3.11
N LEU A 494 2.87 26.08 -3.00
CA LEU A 494 3.38 25.60 -1.71
C LEU A 494 4.86 25.90 -1.56
N LYS A 495 5.25 26.50 -0.43
CA LYS A 495 6.66 26.73 -0.07
C LYS A 495 7.43 25.43 0.12
N ASN A 496 6.82 24.42 0.74
CA ASN A 496 7.42 23.09 0.90
C ASN A 496 6.33 22.03 1.03
N LEU A 497 6.34 21.04 0.12
CA LEU A 497 5.35 19.96 0.08
C LEU A 497 5.31 19.11 1.37
N ARG A 498 6.43 19.00 2.11
CA ARG A 498 6.53 18.21 3.34
C ARG A 498 6.03 18.91 4.60
N ALA A 499 5.88 20.23 4.55
CA ALA A 499 5.47 21.06 5.69
C ALA A 499 4.07 21.68 5.49
N ALA A 500 3.50 21.57 4.29
CA ALA A 500 2.17 22.09 3.99
C ALA A 500 1.09 21.33 4.76
N THR A 501 0.21 22.05 5.44
CA THR A 501 -1.06 21.49 5.91
C THR A 501 -2.00 21.31 4.71
N TRP A 502 -2.62 20.13 4.60
CA TRP A 502 -3.62 19.85 3.57
C TRP A 502 -4.75 19.02 4.19
N GLY A 503 -5.98 19.52 4.13
CA GLY A 503 -7.14 18.84 4.69
C GLY A 503 -7.51 17.58 3.90
N TYR A 504 -7.77 16.47 4.57
CA TYR A 504 -8.15 15.21 3.91
C TYR A 504 -9.62 15.18 3.46
N ASP A 505 -10.49 15.97 4.09
CA ASP A 505 -11.93 16.09 3.72
C ASP A 505 -12.30 17.44 3.07
N GLU A 506 -11.31 18.10 2.45
CA GLU A 506 -11.53 19.27 1.58
C GLU A 506 -12.65 19.04 0.55
N LEU A 507 -13.59 20.00 0.47
CA LEU A 507 -14.64 20.03 -0.54
C LEU A 507 -14.04 20.39 -1.92
N ASP A 508 -14.19 19.48 -2.89
CA ASP A 508 -13.76 19.65 -4.29
C ASP A 508 -14.76 18.90 -5.16
N ASP A 509 -15.35 19.53 -6.20
CA ASP A 509 -16.27 18.87 -7.14
C ASP A 509 -15.66 17.67 -7.88
N ARG A 510 -14.34 17.46 -7.77
CA ARG A 510 -13.66 16.27 -8.29
C ARG A 510 -13.51 15.12 -7.27
N ALA A 511 -13.89 15.32 -6.02
CA ALA A 511 -13.95 14.24 -5.04
C ALA A 511 -15.02 13.22 -5.48
N PRO A 512 -14.76 11.90 -5.43
CA PRO A 512 -15.82 10.91 -5.61
C PRO A 512 -16.90 11.11 -4.54
N GLU A 513 -18.17 11.09 -4.91
CA GLU A 513 -19.31 11.16 -3.96
C GLU A 513 -19.20 10.07 -2.89
N GLU A 514 -18.73 8.89 -3.30
CA GLU A 514 -18.37 7.74 -2.47
C GLU A 514 -17.41 8.08 -1.31
N TRP A 515 -16.55 9.11 -1.44
CA TRP A 515 -15.46 9.41 -0.49
C TRP A 515 -15.91 9.57 0.97
N ARG A 516 -17.08 10.18 1.18
CA ARG A 516 -17.67 10.34 2.52
C ARG A 516 -18.16 9.02 3.11
N ARG A 517 -18.57 8.07 2.25
CA ARG A 517 -19.14 6.75 2.60
C ARG A 517 -18.12 5.61 2.68
N LEU A 518 -16.85 5.86 2.31
CA LEU A 518 -15.78 4.85 2.41
C LEU A 518 -15.49 4.45 3.86
N ALA A 519 -15.11 3.19 4.08
CA ALA A 519 -14.73 2.68 5.39
C ALA A 519 -13.41 3.32 5.88
N ARG A 520 -13.50 4.18 6.91
CA ARG A 520 -12.38 4.95 7.47
C ARG A 520 -11.66 4.21 8.60
N VAL A 521 -10.59 3.49 8.25
CA VAL A 521 -9.77 2.77 9.25
C VAL A 521 -8.72 3.71 9.87
N SER A 522 -8.89 4.07 11.15
CA SER A 522 -7.99 5.00 11.85
C SER A 522 -6.59 4.45 12.14
N ASN A 523 -6.49 3.17 12.50
CA ASN A 523 -5.22 2.47 12.75
C ASN A 523 -5.25 1.05 12.18
N PHE A 524 -4.87 0.94 10.90
CA PHE A 524 -4.90 -0.32 10.15
C PHE A 524 -4.21 -1.49 10.86
N LYS A 525 -3.03 -1.26 11.45
CA LYS A 525 -2.25 -2.31 12.13
C LYS A 525 -2.92 -2.83 13.40
N ALA A 526 -3.58 -1.95 14.16
CA ALA A 526 -4.33 -2.35 15.35
C ALA A 526 -5.60 -3.12 14.97
N THR A 527 -6.42 -2.57 14.06
CA THR A 527 -7.66 -3.18 13.58
C THR A 527 -7.40 -4.56 12.97
N ARG A 528 -6.41 -4.68 12.07
CA ARG A 528 -5.99 -5.96 11.47
C ARG A 528 -5.68 -7.03 12.52
N ASN A 529 -4.94 -6.67 13.57
CA ASN A 529 -4.56 -7.61 14.62
C ASN A 529 -5.73 -7.95 15.56
N ARG A 530 -6.79 -7.13 15.59
CA ARG A 530 -8.05 -7.39 16.32
C ARG A 530 -8.93 -8.35 15.52
N VAL A 531 -9.23 -8.01 14.26
CA VAL A 531 -10.03 -8.82 13.32
C VAL A 531 -9.44 -10.22 13.14
N MET A 532 -8.10 -10.34 13.03
CA MET A 532 -7.43 -11.65 12.95
C MET A 532 -7.52 -12.52 14.21
N LYS A 533 -7.93 -11.97 15.36
CA LYS A 533 -8.19 -12.71 16.61
C LYS A 533 -9.68 -13.01 16.77
N GLU A 534 -10.54 -12.05 16.46
CA GLU A 534 -12.00 -12.20 16.40
C GLU A 534 -12.36 -13.38 15.50
N ALA A 535 -11.80 -13.45 14.29
CA ALA A 535 -11.97 -14.57 13.35
C ALA A 535 -11.52 -15.95 13.88
N ILE A 536 -10.64 -16.02 14.88
CA ILE A 536 -10.30 -17.30 15.55
C ILE A 536 -11.30 -17.60 16.66
N ALA A 537 -11.65 -16.60 17.47
CA ALA A 537 -12.54 -16.77 18.63
C ALA A 537 -13.99 -17.10 18.24
N GLU A 538 -14.45 -16.57 17.10
CA GLU A 538 -15.81 -16.72 16.57
C GLU A 538 -15.94 -17.89 15.56
N SER A 539 -14.90 -18.72 15.40
CA SER A 539 -14.90 -19.82 14.44
C SER A 539 -15.84 -20.96 14.86
N GLN A 540 -17.03 -20.97 14.29
CA GLN A 540 -18.07 -22.01 14.50
C GLN A 540 -17.59 -23.37 13.97
N VAL A 541 -16.99 -23.39 12.77
CA VAL A 541 -16.48 -24.60 12.12
C VAL A 541 -14.95 -24.59 12.12
N GLN A 542 -14.35 -25.60 12.75
CA GLN A 542 -12.89 -25.78 12.79
C GLN A 542 -12.34 -26.42 11.50
N ALA A 543 -11.08 -26.14 11.19
CA ALA A 543 -10.39 -26.73 10.04
C ALA A 543 -10.30 -28.27 10.14
N GLY A 544 -10.49 -28.95 9.01
CA GLY A 544 -10.52 -30.41 8.89
C GLY A 544 -11.93 -31.03 8.93
N ALA A 545 -12.97 -30.23 9.20
CA ALA A 545 -14.35 -30.68 9.06
C ALA A 545 -14.77 -30.75 7.58
N LEU A 546 -15.57 -31.76 7.22
CA LEU A 546 -16.31 -31.79 5.96
C LEU A 546 -17.57 -30.93 6.14
N ILE A 547 -17.80 -29.98 5.24
CA ILE A 547 -18.94 -29.06 5.31
C ILE A 547 -19.65 -28.94 3.97
N ARG A 548 -20.94 -28.60 4.06
CA ARG A 548 -21.74 -28.07 2.95
C ARG A 548 -22.04 -26.61 3.24
N LEU A 549 -21.56 -25.74 2.35
CA LEU A 549 -21.83 -24.31 2.40
C LEU A 549 -23.03 -24.02 1.51
N HIS A 550 -24.12 -23.52 2.09
CA HIS A 550 -25.28 -23.01 1.34
C HIS A 550 -25.08 -21.51 1.14
N ILE A 551 -24.78 -21.11 -0.10
CA ILE A 551 -24.44 -19.73 -0.47
C ILE A 551 -25.61 -19.12 -1.24
N ARG A 552 -26.00 -17.89 -0.89
CA ARG A 552 -27.00 -17.10 -1.64
C ARG A 552 -26.37 -16.53 -2.92
N ALA A 553 -26.06 -17.41 -3.87
CA ALA A 553 -25.39 -17.10 -5.13
C ALA A 553 -26.26 -17.52 -6.34
N PRO A 554 -26.25 -16.74 -7.44
CA PRO A 554 -27.07 -17.00 -8.62
C PRO A 554 -26.62 -18.25 -9.40
N ALA A 555 -27.56 -18.92 -10.07
CA ALA A 555 -27.33 -20.18 -10.78
C ALA A 555 -26.27 -20.12 -11.91
N HIS A 556 -25.91 -18.92 -12.42
CA HIS A 556 -24.85 -18.79 -13.42
C HIS A 556 -23.47 -19.26 -12.91
N VAL A 557 -23.24 -19.21 -11.59
CA VAL A 557 -21.98 -19.67 -10.98
C VAL A 557 -21.77 -21.16 -11.23
N LEU A 558 -22.84 -21.97 -11.23
CA LEU A 558 -22.78 -23.40 -11.52
C LEU A 558 -22.38 -23.68 -12.98
N GLN A 559 -22.86 -22.87 -13.93
CA GLN A 559 -22.60 -23.07 -15.37
C GLN A 559 -21.12 -22.94 -15.75
N ALA A 560 -20.36 -22.18 -14.97
CA ALA A 560 -18.92 -21.99 -15.16
C ALA A 560 -18.05 -23.08 -14.49
N VAL A 561 -18.64 -23.90 -13.60
CA VAL A 561 -17.93 -25.03 -12.97
C VAL A 561 -17.69 -26.10 -14.03
N SER A 562 -16.42 -26.22 -14.43
CA SER A 562 -15.97 -27.17 -15.44
C SER A 562 -14.96 -28.15 -14.83
N PRO A 563 -14.90 -29.42 -15.28
CA PRO A 563 -13.87 -30.35 -14.85
C PRO A 563 -12.49 -29.76 -15.19
N GLY A 564 -11.69 -29.48 -14.15
CA GLY A 564 -10.40 -28.79 -14.26
C GLY A 564 -10.38 -27.33 -13.80
N ARG A 565 -11.53 -26.70 -13.58
CA ARG A 565 -11.65 -25.40 -12.87
C ARG A 565 -12.53 -25.56 -11.63
N PRO A 566 -12.00 -26.20 -10.56
CA PRO A 566 -12.75 -26.39 -9.33
C PRO A 566 -13.11 -25.05 -8.69
N LEU A 567 -14.33 -24.97 -8.16
CA LEU A 567 -14.79 -23.78 -7.45
C LEU A 567 -14.15 -23.74 -6.06
N VAL A 568 -13.59 -22.58 -5.72
CA VAL A 568 -12.86 -22.36 -4.46
C VAL A 568 -13.57 -21.24 -3.71
N VAL A 569 -13.89 -21.50 -2.44
CA VAL A 569 -14.67 -20.62 -1.60
C VAL A 569 -13.77 -20.06 -0.51
N TYR A 570 -13.67 -18.73 -0.38
CA TYR A 570 -12.90 -18.07 0.67
C TYR A 570 -13.84 -17.34 1.63
N SER A 571 -13.72 -17.56 2.94
CA SER A 571 -14.33 -16.69 3.94
C SER A 571 -13.60 -15.36 3.96
N LEU A 572 -14.36 -14.27 3.94
CA LEU A 572 -13.87 -12.92 4.17
C LEU A 572 -13.73 -12.66 5.67
N LEU A 573 -12.88 -11.69 6.02
CA LEU A 573 -12.79 -11.15 7.38
C LEU A 573 -13.75 -9.97 7.56
N HIS A 574 -13.94 -9.54 8.81
CA HIS A 574 -14.89 -8.48 9.15
C HIS A 574 -14.64 -7.18 8.35
N HIS A 575 -15.68 -6.67 7.70
CA HIS A 575 -15.65 -5.48 6.83
C HIS A 575 -14.77 -5.59 5.56
N GLU A 576 -14.32 -6.78 5.12
CA GLU A 576 -13.51 -6.89 3.89
C GLU A 576 -14.26 -6.63 2.58
N HIS A 577 -15.59 -6.57 2.62
CA HIS A 577 -16.42 -6.18 1.48
C HIS A 577 -16.47 -4.65 1.29
N GLN A 578 -16.36 -3.88 2.39
CA GLN A 578 -16.50 -2.42 2.35
C GLN A 578 -15.34 -1.76 1.60
N LEU A 579 -15.67 -0.78 0.75
CA LEU A 579 -14.71 0.01 -0.01
C LEU A 579 -13.93 0.97 0.91
N SER A 580 -12.62 1.02 0.72
CA SER A 580 -11.72 1.93 1.42
C SER A 580 -10.60 2.43 0.51
N VAL A 581 -9.86 3.44 0.96
CA VAL A 581 -8.67 3.95 0.27
C VAL A 581 -7.50 3.02 0.56
N MET A 582 -7.26 2.11 -0.37
CA MET A 582 -6.21 1.09 -0.28
C MET A 582 -4.90 1.61 -0.90
N ASN A 583 -3.82 1.52 -0.13
CA ASN A 583 -2.46 1.84 -0.57
C ASN A 583 -1.66 0.55 -0.73
N LEU A 584 -1.13 0.38 -1.93
CA LEU A 584 -0.44 -0.83 -2.36
C LEU A 584 0.97 -0.47 -2.79
N SER A 585 1.93 -1.36 -2.55
CA SER A 585 3.23 -1.27 -3.20
C SER A 585 3.13 -1.83 -4.62
N ILE A 586 3.87 -1.21 -5.54
CA ILE A 586 4.11 -1.72 -6.89
C ILE A 586 5.60 -1.60 -7.19
N LEU A 587 6.22 -2.73 -7.54
CA LEU A 587 7.56 -2.84 -8.07
C LEU A 587 7.41 -3.29 -9.53
N PRO A 588 7.86 -2.50 -10.53
CA PRO A 588 7.82 -2.92 -11.92
C PRO A 588 8.67 -4.17 -12.14
N ASN A 589 8.21 -5.06 -13.02
CA ASN A 589 8.97 -6.23 -13.45
C ASN A 589 10.19 -5.78 -14.29
N THR A 590 11.30 -6.53 -14.24
CA THR A 590 12.56 -6.13 -14.90
C THR A 590 12.56 -6.30 -16.43
N GLU A 591 11.58 -7.02 -16.97
CA GLU A 591 11.37 -7.21 -18.42
C GLU A 591 10.25 -6.33 -18.99
N TYR A 592 9.53 -5.61 -18.13
CA TYR A 592 8.44 -4.75 -18.57
C TYR A 592 9.00 -3.35 -18.85
N ASP A 593 9.49 -3.16 -20.09
CA ASP A 593 10.12 -1.92 -20.54
C ASP A 593 9.11 -0.81 -20.93
N GLU A 594 7.83 -1.13 -21.10
CA GLU A 594 6.84 -0.11 -21.47
C GLU A 594 6.55 0.88 -20.32
N PRO A 595 6.39 2.19 -20.60
CA PRO A 595 6.08 3.19 -19.58
C PRO A 595 4.60 3.16 -19.17
N VAL A 596 4.28 2.50 -18.03
CA VAL A 596 2.91 2.50 -17.49
C VAL A 596 2.51 3.86 -16.94
N LYS A 597 1.36 4.36 -17.39
CA LYS A 597 0.85 5.69 -17.02
C LYS A 597 -0.09 5.61 -15.82
N SER A 598 0.01 6.54 -14.88
CA SER A 598 -0.99 6.69 -13.82
C SER A 598 -2.38 6.90 -14.41
N LYS A 599 -3.39 6.21 -13.85
CA LYS A 599 -4.80 6.11 -14.31
C LYS A 599 -5.09 5.20 -15.50
N GLU A 600 -4.08 4.54 -16.08
CA GLU A 600 -4.27 3.45 -17.04
C GLU A 600 -5.00 2.27 -16.36
N PRO A 601 -5.91 1.55 -17.04
CA PRO A 601 -6.57 0.37 -16.46
C PRO A 601 -5.60 -0.81 -16.36
N LEU A 602 -5.42 -1.35 -15.16
CA LEU A 602 -4.65 -2.56 -14.89
C LEU A 602 -5.54 -3.60 -14.20
N ILE A 603 -5.32 -4.88 -14.50
CA ILE A 603 -5.93 -6.00 -13.76
C ILE A 603 -5.05 -6.29 -12.55
N MET A 604 -5.59 -6.08 -11.36
CA MET A 604 -4.92 -6.37 -10.10
C MET A 604 -5.48 -7.65 -9.49
N GLN A 605 -4.62 -8.62 -9.22
CA GLN A 605 -4.95 -9.76 -8.37
C GLN A 605 -4.39 -9.51 -6.97
N CYS A 606 -5.27 -9.44 -5.96
CA CYS A 606 -4.92 -9.20 -4.56
C CYS A 606 -5.44 -10.37 -3.71
N GLY A 607 -4.58 -11.35 -3.45
CA GLY A 607 -4.96 -12.60 -2.79
C GLY A 607 -6.01 -13.36 -3.62
N PRO A 608 -7.24 -13.58 -3.11
CA PRO A 608 -8.28 -14.28 -3.86
C PRO A 608 -9.05 -13.39 -4.85
N ARG A 609 -9.08 -12.06 -4.63
CA ARG A 609 -9.86 -11.09 -5.40
C ARG A 609 -9.12 -10.65 -6.67
N ARG A 610 -9.85 -10.42 -7.77
CA ARG A 610 -9.36 -9.77 -8.99
C ARG A 610 -10.19 -8.51 -9.28
N LEU A 611 -9.51 -7.39 -9.50
CA LEU A 611 -10.12 -6.07 -9.67
C LEU A 611 -9.47 -5.33 -10.85
N VAL A 612 -10.27 -4.68 -11.70
CA VAL A 612 -9.78 -3.70 -12.67
C VAL A 612 -9.60 -2.36 -11.94
N ILE A 613 -8.36 -1.91 -11.84
CA ILE A 613 -7.96 -0.72 -11.10
C ILE A 613 -7.45 0.37 -12.05
N ARG A 614 -7.53 1.64 -11.62
CA ARG A 614 -6.88 2.77 -12.31
C ARG A 614 -5.97 3.49 -11.31
N PRO A 615 -4.78 2.93 -11.00
CA PRO A 615 -3.97 3.36 -9.88
C PRO A 615 -3.43 4.77 -10.07
N LEU A 616 -3.33 5.49 -8.95
CA LEU A 616 -2.53 6.70 -8.86
C LEU A 616 -1.15 6.32 -8.29
N PHE A 617 -0.12 6.39 -9.12
CA PHE A 617 1.25 6.20 -8.64
C PHE A 617 1.71 7.43 -7.87
N SER A 618 2.44 7.17 -6.80
CA SER A 618 2.96 8.18 -5.90
C SER A 618 4.28 7.71 -5.30
N GLN A 619 5.09 8.68 -4.90
CA GLN A 619 6.41 8.41 -4.38
C GLN A 619 6.34 7.49 -3.13
N MET A 620 7.01 6.33 -3.20
CA MET A 620 7.28 5.52 -2.01
C MET A 620 8.26 6.28 -1.12
N GLY A 621 7.82 6.58 0.11
CA GLY A 621 8.58 7.38 1.07
C GLY A 621 8.01 7.24 2.48
N SER A 622 8.91 7.14 3.46
CA SER A 622 8.54 7.10 4.88
C SER A 622 8.20 8.51 5.38
N ASN A 623 7.03 8.63 6.00
CA ASN A 623 6.61 9.75 6.85
C ASN A 623 6.93 11.16 6.31
N ALA A 624 6.17 11.61 5.31
CA ALA A 624 5.86 13.03 5.27
C ALA A 624 4.98 13.32 6.50
N SER A 625 5.36 14.27 7.37
CA SER A 625 4.67 14.53 8.65
C SER A 625 3.20 14.98 8.49
N ASN A 626 2.81 15.30 7.27
CA ASN A 626 1.51 15.76 6.82
C ASN A 626 0.75 14.75 5.93
N ASP A 627 1.27 13.52 5.74
CA ASP A 627 0.73 12.50 4.83
C ASP A 627 0.51 12.97 3.35
N VAL A 628 1.19 14.04 2.91
CA VAL A 628 1.15 14.54 1.52
C VAL A 628 2.27 13.94 0.69
N TYR A 629 1.91 13.30 -0.42
CA TYR A 629 2.82 12.61 -1.32
C TYR A 629 2.79 13.19 -2.74
N LYS A 630 3.96 13.26 -3.38
CA LYS A 630 4.05 13.63 -4.79
C LYS A 630 3.43 12.54 -5.66
N PHE A 631 2.47 12.92 -6.50
CA PHE A 631 1.93 12.08 -7.57
C PHE A 631 2.95 11.92 -8.71
N GLU A 632 3.10 10.68 -9.19
CA GLU A 632 3.99 10.31 -10.30
C GLU A 632 3.14 10.07 -11.56
N ARG A 633 3.51 10.68 -12.69
CA ARG A 633 2.75 10.55 -13.95
C ARG A 633 2.90 9.16 -14.58
N PHE A 634 4.06 8.55 -14.38
CA PHE A 634 4.45 7.23 -14.88
C PHE A 634 5.12 6.43 -13.76
N LEU A 635 4.97 5.11 -13.78
CA LEU A 635 5.72 4.21 -12.92
C LEU A 635 7.22 4.33 -13.20
N GLN A 636 8.05 4.35 -12.17
CA GLN A 636 9.50 4.54 -12.31
C GLN A 636 10.22 3.17 -12.36
N PRO A 637 10.98 2.85 -13.42
CA PRO A 637 11.67 1.56 -13.52
C PRO A 637 12.71 1.38 -12.40
N GLY A 638 12.89 0.14 -11.95
CA GLY A 638 13.83 -0.21 -10.88
C GLY A 638 13.50 0.33 -9.48
N ARG A 639 12.38 1.04 -9.30
CA ARG A 639 11.96 1.63 -8.03
C ARG A 639 10.55 1.19 -7.64
N ALA A 640 10.37 0.81 -6.37
CA ALA A 640 9.03 0.63 -5.82
C ALA A 640 8.31 1.99 -5.66
N SER A 641 7.10 2.10 -6.20
CA SER A 641 6.17 3.21 -6.00
C SER A 641 4.92 2.75 -5.23
N THR A 642 4.12 3.70 -4.75
CA THR A 642 2.84 3.42 -4.08
C THR A 642 1.68 3.67 -5.03
N ALA A 643 0.85 2.66 -5.26
CA ALA A 643 -0.42 2.76 -5.97
C ALA A 643 -1.56 2.97 -4.96
N THR A 644 -2.28 4.09 -5.08
CA THR A 644 -3.49 4.37 -4.27
C THR A 644 -4.74 4.20 -5.13
N ILE A 645 -5.72 3.47 -4.61
CA ILE A 645 -7.01 3.14 -5.26
C ILE A 645 -8.15 3.15 -4.22
N ILE A 646 -9.40 3.22 -4.68
CA ILE A 646 -10.57 2.86 -3.86
C ILE A 646 -10.91 1.41 -4.20
N ALA A 647 -10.86 0.52 -3.22
CA ALA A 647 -11.07 -0.92 -3.38
C ALA A 647 -11.57 -1.56 -2.08
N PRO A 648 -12.15 -2.78 -2.13
CA PRO A 648 -12.55 -3.52 -0.94
C PRO A 648 -11.39 -3.70 0.04
N LEU A 649 -11.68 -3.53 1.33
CA LEU A 649 -10.69 -3.57 2.40
C LEU A 649 -10.07 -4.97 2.50
N MET A 650 -8.73 -5.07 2.48
CA MET A 650 -8.02 -6.35 2.60
C MET A 650 -7.08 -6.34 3.81
N PHE A 651 -7.37 -7.18 4.80
CA PHE A 651 -6.53 -7.32 5.99
C PHE A 651 -5.39 -8.31 5.78
N GLY A 652 -4.20 -7.94 6.26
CA GLY A 652 -3.00 -8.78 6.20
C GLY A 652 -1.95 -8.26 5.22
N ASN A 653 -0.79 -8.92 5.21
CA ASN A 653 0.24 -8.70 4.20
C ASN A 653 -0.12 -9.57 3.00
N VAL A 654 -1.07 -9.10 2.19
CA VAL A 654 -1.52 -9.82 0.99
C VAL A 654 -0.63 -9.41 -0.20
N PRO A 655 -0.03 -10.35 -0.95
CA PRO A 655 0.69 -10.04 -2.17
C PRO A 655 -0.27 -9.60 -3.27
N VAL A 656 0.25 -8.74 -4.15
CA VAL A 656 -0.50 -8.15 -5.26
C VAL A 656 0.30 -8.34 -6.54
N THR A 657 -0.34 -8.83 -7.61
CA THR A 657 0.22 -8.85 -8.96
C THR A 657 -0.60 -7.92 -9.86
N TYR A 658 0.10 -7.22 -10.75
CA TYR A 658 -0.48 -6.25 -11.68
C TYR A 658 -0.25 -6.74 -13.11
N PHE A 659 -1.35 -6.95 -13.83
CA PHE A 659 -1.35 -7.36 -15.22
C PHE A 659 -1.92 -6.25 -16.11
N LYS A 660 -1.32 -6.06 -17.29
CA LYS A 660 -1.90 -5.30 -18.39
C LYS A 660 -2.53 -6.27 -19.38
N GLN A 661 -3.70 -5.91 -19.91
CA GLN A 661 -4.38 -6.68 -20.95
C GLN A 661 -4.14 -6.00 -22.30
N THR A 662 -3.35 -6.64 -23.16
CA THR A 662 -2.99 -6.16 -24.50
C THR A 662 -3.65 -7.07 -25.53
N GLN A 663 -4.87 -6.70 -25.97
CA GLN A 663 -5.74 -7.50 -26.85
C GLN A 663 -5.97 -8.93 -26.32
N ASP A 664 -5.15 -9.90 -26.72
CA ASP A 664 -5.23 -11.31 -26.29
C ASP A 664 -4.09 -11.75 -25.33
N LYS A 665 -3.09 -10.89 -25.06
CA LYS A 665 -1.98 -11.17 -24.14
C LYS A 665 -2.18 -10.50 -22.78
N LEU A 666 -1.75 -11.21 -21.72
CA LEU A 666 -1.65 -10.70 -20.35
C LEU A 666 -0.17 -10.53 -20.00
N GLU A 667 0.23 -9.30 -19.72
CA GLU A 667 1.63 -8.93 -19.43
C GLU A 667 1.77 -8.59 -17.94
N LEU A 668 2.76 -9.17 -17.26
CA LEU A 668 3.05 -8.87 -15.85
C LEU A 668 3.82 -7.55 -15.76
N VAL A 669 3.09 -6.47 -15.49
CA VAL A 669 3.64 -5.12 -15.23
C VAL A 669 4.53 -5.11 -14.00
N GLY A 670 4.14 -5.83 -12.95
CA GLY A 670 4.87 -5.82 -11.70
C GLY A 670 4.18 -6.58 -10.57
N SER A 671 4.88 -6.64 -9.43
CA SER A 671 4.42 -7.31 -8.21
C SER A 671 4.54 -6.37 -7.01
N GLY A 672 3.91 -6.74 -5.90
CA GLY A 672 3.89 -5.91 -4.70
C GLY A 672 3.04 -6.52 -3.59
N SER A 673 2.56 -5.66 -2.69
CA SER A 673 1.82 -6.05 -1.50
C SER A 673 0.93 -4.93 -0.97
N VAL A 674 -0.17 -5.30 -0.32
CA VAL A 674 -1.00 -4.38 0.47
C VAL A 674 -0.17 -3.78 1.61
N MET A 675 -0.13 -2.45 1.69
CA MET A 675 0.58 -1.74 2.76
C MET A 675 -0.38 -1.33 3.89
N ASP A 676 -1.31 -0.43 3.60
CA ASP A 676 -2.33 0.03 4.53
C ASP A 676 -3.62 0.49 3.82
N ALA A 677 -4.69 0.60 4.60
CA ALA A 677 -5.91 1.28 4.21
C ALA A 677 -5.95 2.63 4.94
N ASN A 678 -5.36 3.67 4.34
CA ASN A 678 -5.22 4.99 4.94
C ASN A 678 -5.73 6.09 4.00
N PHE A 679 -6.89 6.64 4.34
CA PHE A 679 -7.55 7.74 3.63
C PHE A 679 -6.86 9.10 3.81
N LYS A 680 -5.99 9.25 4.82
CA LYS A 680 -5.23 10.49 5.08
C LYS A 680 -4.12 10.73 4.05
N ARG A 681 -3.75 9.72 3.26
CA ARG A 681 -2.71 9.82 2.24
C ARG A 681 -3.18 10.71 1.09
N ILE A 682 -2.73 11.97 1.08
CA ILE A 682 -3.08 12.96 0.06
C ILE A 682 -2.08 12.90 -1.10
N LEU A 683 -2.60 12.89 -2.34
CA LEU A 683 -1.77 12.87 -3.54
C LEU A 683 -1.78 14.24 -4.24
N ALA A 684 -0.62 14.88 -4.26
CA ALA A 684 -0.41 16.18 -4.88
C ALA A 684 0.24 16.03 -6.27
N LYS A 685 -0.51 16.35 -7.34
CA LYS A 685 0.05 16.52 -8.69
C LYS A 685 0.74 17.86 -8.80
N ARG A 686 2.05 17.81 -9.03
CA ARG A 686 2.86 18.96 -9.40
C ARG A 686 2.62 19.36 -10.87
N ALA A 687 2.55 20.66 -11.10
CA ALA A 687 2.78 21.32 -12.38
C ALA A 687 3.99 22.23 -12.20
N ILE A 688 4.88 22.26 -13.20
CA ILE A 688 5.97 23.23 -13.25
C ILE A 688 5.66 24.18 -14.40
N LEU A 689 5.58 25.48 -14.13
CA LEU A 689 5.69 26.51 -15.16
C LEU A 689 7.16 26.94 -15.25
N THR A 690 7.68 27.03 -16.47
CA THR A 690 9.06 27.43 -16.76
C THR A 690 9.10 28.82 -17.40
N GLY A 691 10.23 29.50 -17.24
CA GLY A 691 10.45 30.84 -17.78
C GLY A 691 11.94 31.15 -17.87
N HIS A 692 12.29 32.04 -18.80
CA HIS A 692 13.68 32.32 -19.14
C HIS A 692 14.10 33.71 -18.66
N PRO A 693 15.26 33.84 -17.98
CA PRO A 693 15.81 35.13 -17.62
C PRO A 693 16.23 35.88 -18.90
N PHE A 694 15.81 37.14 -19.00
CA PHE A 694 16.08 38.01 -20.15
C PHE A 694 17.09 39.11 -19.81
N LYS A 695 16.75 40.00 -18.86
CA LYS A 695 17.66 41.04 -18.33
C LYS A 695 18.03 40.71 -16.87
N ILE A 696 19.32 40.64 -16.55
CA ILE A 696 19.84 40.29 -15.21
C ILE A 696 20.53 41.51 -14.60
N HIS A 697 19.96 42.09 -13.53
CA HIS A 697 20.55 43.22 -12.82
C HIS A 697 20.79 42.88 -11.33
N LYS A 698 22.02 42.47 -11.01
CA LYS A 698 22.47 42.05 -9.65
C LYS A 698 21.64 40.90 -9.06
N ARG A 699 20.53 41.21 -8.38
CA ARG A 699 19.56 40.27 -7.78
C ARG A 699 18.14 40.41 -8.36
N LEU A 700 17.89 41.46 -9.15
CA LEU A 700 16.62 41.75 -9.80
C LEU A 700 16.71 41.28 -11.26
N ILE A 701 15.84 40.36 -11.66
CA ILE A 701 15.91 39.69 -12.96
C ILE A 701 14.56 39.81 -13.64
N THR A 702 14.57 40.20 -14.91
CA THR A 702 13.38 40.20 -15.77
C THR A 702 13.25 38.83 -16.43
N ILE A 703 12.11 38.18 -16.27
CA ILE A 703 11.81 36.85 -16.81
C ILE A 703 10.75 36.98 -17.91
N ARG A 704 10.83 36.11 -18.92
CA ARG A 704 9.87 35.99 -20.02
C ARG A 704 9.39 34.55 -20.23
N TYR A 705 8.29 34.39 -20.96
CA TYR A 705 7.68 33.11 -21.39
C TYR A 705 7.09 32.20 -20.30
N MET A 706 7.01 32.64 -19.04
CA MET A 706 6.27 31.89 -17.99
C MET A 706 4.77 32.22 -17.96
N PHE A 707 4.42 33.46 -18.27
CA PHE A 707 3.06 33.98 -18.37
C PHE A 707 2.96 34.84 -19.63
N PHE A 708 1.72 35.11 -20.06
CA PHE A 708 1.42 35.98 -21.20
C PHE A 708 0.52 37.16 -20.84
N ASN A 709 -0.21 37.09 -19.71
CA ASN A 709 -1.06 38.17 -19.20
C ASN A 709 -0.49 38.73 -17.90
N ARG A 710 -0.77 40.02 -17.65
CA ARG A 710 -0.42 40.68 -16.38
C ARG A 710 -1.19 40.14 -15.17
N GLU A 711 -2.49 39.87 -15.33
CA GLU A 711 -3.35 39.35 -14.25
C GLU A 711 -2.86 38.00 -13.71
N ASP A 712 -2.31 37.14 -14.59
CA ASP A 712 -1.73 35.86 -14.21
C ASP A 712 -0.52 36.06 -13.27
N ILE A 713 0.34 37.05 -13.55
CA ILE A 713 1.52 37.38 -12.73
C ILE A 713 1.11 37.84 -11.33
N ASP A 714 0.12 38.74 -11.24
CA ASP A 714 -0.33 39.28 -9.95
C ASP A 714 -1.02 38.20 -9.10
N HIS A 715 -1.79 37.28 -9.71
CA HIS A 715 -2.36 36.11 -9.04
C HIS A 715 -1.30 35.14 -8.48
N PHE A 716 -0.23 34.85 -9.25
CA PHE A 716 0.83 33.93 -8.81
C PHE A 716 1.96 34.60 -8.01
N LYS A 717 1.83 35.88 -7.65
CA LYS A 717 2.88 36.68 -6.98
C LYS A 717 3.36 36.11 -5.65
N THR A 718 2.48 35.43 -4.91
CA THR A 718 2.77 34.82 -3.60
C THR A 718 3.58 33.52 -3.68
N VAL A 719 3.68 32.92 -4.87
CA VAL A 719 4.29 31.61 -5.09
C VAL A 719 5.81 31.75 -5.22
N PRO A 720 6.61 30.91 -4.52
CA PRO A 720 8.06 30.94 -4.67
C PRO A 720 8.50 30.39 -6.03
N LEU A 721 9.47 31.07 -6.62
CA LEU A 721 10.23 30.63 -7.78
C LEU A 721 11.48 29.87 -7.34
N PHE A 722 11.91 28.91 -8.13
CA PHE A 722 13.19 28.22 -7.97
C PHE A 722 13.93 28.13 -9.31
N THR A 723 15.24 27.89 -9.30
CA THR A 723 16.00 27.56 -10.54
C THR A 723 16.59 26.16 -10.47
N ASN A 724 17.02 25.63 -11.61
CA ASN A 724 17.69 24.32 -11.68
C ASN A 724 18.96 24.26 -10.82
N ASN A 725 19.62 25.40 -10.61
CA ASN A 725 20.78 25.54 -9.71
C ASN A 725 20.39 25.69 -8.21
N GLY A 726 19.14 25.41 -7.84
CA GLY A 726 18.68 25.36 -6.45
C GLY A 726 18.49 26.72 -5.77
N ARG A 727 18.50 27.82 -6.53
CA ARG A 727 18.22 29.16 -6.01
C ARG A 727 16.73 29.38 -5.78
N SER A 728 16.39 30.24 -4.82
CA SER A 728 15.00 30.58 -4.50
C SER A 728 14.73 32.08 -4.67
N GLY A 729 13.51 32.42 -5.11
CA GLY A 729 13.09 33.80 -5.36
C GLY A 729 11.58 34.01 -5.34
N TYR A 730 11.17 35.25 -5.56
CA TYR A 730 9.76 35.68 -5.59
C TYR A 730 9.53 36.73 -6.68
N ILE A 731 8.29 36.82 -7.17
CA ILE A 731 7.84 37.84 -8.12
C ILE A 731 7.71 39.19 -7.41
N LYS A 732 8.22 40.27 -8.03
CA LYS A 732 8.11 41.63 -7.51
C LYS A 732 6.97 42.41 -8.18
N GLU A 733 7.00 42.49 -9.50
CA GLU A 733 6.08 43.30 -10.32
C GLU A 733 6.00 42.76 -11.75
N GLY A 734 4.81 42.78 -12.36
CA GLY A 734 4.64 42.58 -13.81
C GLY A 734 5.12 43.79 -14.62
N LEU A 735 5.53 43.55 -15.86
CA LEU A 735 5.98 44.54 -16.84
C LEU A 735 5.20 44.40 -18.14
N GLY A 736 4.77 45.53 -18.71
CA GLY A 736 4.03 45.57 -19.96
C GLY A 736 2.70 44.80 -19.89
N THR A 737 2.21 44.41 -21.06
CA THR A 737 1.02 43.57 -21.26
C THR A 737 1.37 42.11 -21.54
N HIS A 738 2.54 41.84 -22.14
CA HIS A 738 2.97 40.56 -22.72
C HIS A 738 3.49 39.52 -21.69
N GLY A 739 3.17 39.66 -20.41
CA GLY A 739 3.54 38.68 -19.37
C GLY A 739 5.02 38.67 -18.94
N TYR A 740 5.77 39.74 -19.23
CA TYR A 740 7.09 39.96 -18.63
C TYR A 740 6.95 40.30 -17.13
N PHE A 741 7.90 39.91 -16.30
CA PHE A 741 7.91 40.32 -14.88
C PHE A 741 9.32 40.41 -14.29
N LYS A 742 9.48 41.25 -13.25
CA LYS A 742 10.69 41.28 -12.43
C LYS A 742 10.55 40.35 -11.22
N ALA A 743 11.57 39.56 -10.97
CA ALA A 743 11.70 38.71 -9.79
C ALA A 743 13.00 39.00 -9.03
N THR A 744 13.01 38.70 -7.74
CA THR A 744 14.18 38.82 -6.86
C THR A 744 14.59 37.46 -6.33
N PHE A 745 15.89 37.17 -6.39
CA PHE A 745 16.48 35.90 -5.93
C PHE A 745 17.56 36.10 -4.87
N ASP A 746 17.81 35.04 -4.10
CA ASP A 746 18.88 34.95 -3.09
C ASP A 746 20.29 35.23 -3.66
N GLY A 747 20.61 34.62 -4.80
CA GLY A 747 21.90 34.65 -5.50
C GLY A 747 21.84 35.20 -6.92
N LYS A 748 23.01 35.27 -7.56
CA LYS A 748 23.17 35.74 -8.96
C LYS A 748 22.86 34.61 -9.95
N ILE A 749 21.82 34.77 -10.76
CA ILE A 749 21.43 33.79 -11.79
C ILE A 749 22.20 34.03 -13.11
N THR A 750 22.43 32.94 -13.86
CA THR A 750 23.05 32.94 -15.19
C THR A 750 21.97 32.92 -16.29
N SER A 751 22.23 33.51 -17.46
CA SER A 751 21.27 33.53 -18.57
C SER A 751 20.87 32.15 -19.12
N GLN A 752 21.65 31.11 -18.82
CA GLN A 752 21.38 29.71 -19.20
C GLN A 752 20.46 28.99 -18.20
N GLU A 753 20.19 29.56 -17.03
CA GLU A 753 19.31 28.92 -16.04
C GLU A 753 17.84 29.11 -16.39
N THR A 754 17.08 28.03 -16.35
CA THR A 754 15.61 28.09 -16.31
C THR A 754 15.13 28.51 -14.93
N VAL A 755 14.15 29.41 -14.92
CA VAL A 755 13.36 29.73 -13.72
C VAL A 755 12.09 28.91 -13.77
N ALA A 756 11.72 28.30 -12.65
CA ALA A 756 10.59 27.41 -12.52
C ALA A 756 9.70 27.81 -11.34
N MET A 757 8.39 27.59 -11.48
CA MET A 757 7.41 27.76 -10.42
C MET A 757 6.66 26.45 -10.19
N ALA A 758 6.60 25.98 -8.94
CA ALA A 758 5.95 24.71 -8.59
C ALA A 758 4.55 24.93 -8.02
N LEU A 759 3.55 24.47 -8.78
CA LEU A 759 2.14 24.51 -8.41
C LEU A 759 1.64 23.09 -8.12
N TYR A 760 0.76 22.94 -7.12
CA TYR A 760 0.26 21.63 -6.67
C TYR A 760 -1.26 21.59 -6.65
N LYS A 761 -1.86 20.48 -7.08
CA LYS A 761 -3.28 20.20 -6.84
C LYS A 761 -3.52 18.78 -6.35
N ARG A 762 -4.58 18.59 -5.57
CA ARG A 762 -5.00 17.26 -5.12
C ARG A 762 -5.44 16.40 -6.31
N VAL A 763 -5.21 15.09 -6.20
CA VAL A 763 -5.72 14.09 -7.14
C VAL A 763 -6.40 12.97 -6.36
N TRP A 764 -7.70 12.84 -6.56
CA TRP A 764 -8.53 11.83 -5.91
C TRP A 764 -8.38 10.45 -6.58
N PRO A 765 -8.30 9.36 -5.80
CA PRO A 765 -8.34 7.99 -6.31
C PRO A 765 -9.71 7.69 -6.96
N ARG A 766 -9.78 6.58 -7.69
CA ARG A 766 -11.01 6.12 -8.37
C ARG A 766 -11.44 4.76 -7.83
N PRO A 767 -12.75 4.46 -7.83
CA PRO A 767 -13.24 3.11 -7.56
C PRO A 767 -12.65 2.09 -8.53
N SER A 768 -12.31 0.93 -8.00
CA SER A 768 -12.00 -0.29 -8.73
C SER A 768 -13.29 -1.01 -9.13
N MET A 769 -13.28 -1.70 -10.26
CA MET A 769 -14.38 -2.56 -10.69
C MET A 769 -13.98 -4.03 -10.51
N GLN A 770 -14.90 -4.92 -10.16
CA GLN A 770 -14.57 -6.34 -10.09
C GLN A 770 -14.20 -6.89 -11.48
N PHE A 771 -13.14 -7.69 -11.55
CA PHE A 771 -12.77 -8.38 -12.79
C PHE A 771 -13.44 -9.76 -12.83
N THR A 772 -14.43 -9.91 -13.71
CA THR A 772 -15.16 -11.17 -13.95
C THR A 772 -14.60 -11.97 -15.14
N GLY A 773 -13.62 -11.42 -15.87
CA GLY A 773 -12.94 -12.11 -16.96
C GLY A 773 -12.06 -13.28 -16.48
N GLY A 774 -11.90 -14.29 -17.34
CA GLY A 774 -11.00 -15.43 -17.09
C GLY A 774 -11.71 -16.74 -16.74
N TRP A 775 -13.05 -16.76 -16.68
CA TRP A 775 -13.87 -17.97 -16.81
C TRP A 775 -14.08 -18.31 -18.29
#